data_AF-A0A9K3KB22-F1
#
_entry.id   AF-A0A9K3KB22-F1
#
_cell.length_a   1.000
_cell.length_b   1.000
_cell.length_c   1.000
_cell.angle_alpha   90.00
_cell.angle_beta   90.00
_cell.angle_gamma   90.00
#
_symmetry.space_group_name_H-M   'P 1'
#
loop_
_entity.id
_entity.type
_entity.pdbx_description
1 polymer ?
#
loop_
_entity_poly.entity_id
_entity_poly.type
_entity_poly.pdbx_seq_one_letter_code
_entity_poly.pdbx_strand_id
1 'polypeptide(L)'
;MAGGSDSSAGVNHAIYNTTDTSTDFVYSSDADLIGLAVLCIWAYLIPHLYIEYAEFRIALIESPTWGRSPERLQAAKRAITRSFYFNIFLGLLLYAGSSVIITILTWEMDRRASDILTGLSRMFAGVIFLLLSINLPQWMGCYLSVVDTYKSKVAMFRSIREVRFGLSWNVWKYLASMFVFNLYFSCRTDQFTTLFGFLVGVSLGIFFIVVTHLARVKYPKRKRWFAGVVGFLLALTSLTSVFIGAIYIEDVWHEDYKNQQYTYSDISFTAILLLVWLAVVVGFHVLAICITKKYARNADVRNRFRSTIFQTPIPGMKTVAKKETLQIEIDASSPSQEDDPVGGKREGTKDGSASKEEFNPDEVQNCDKSRMDDEDQCENDFDTTIFKSGNASKDFLIKSSDGPTYSYLCRMKLYDTYGFCCCCSLCPCCCKDVKAHKKCCDDNRIHPMDQIKKNNWCWRFFDGMKLFLWYCLSAFFLYLTVVNCGATTQQMVVRQNLNKAFEFLYPVDYHTGPMCGWSEPNESGDIQSFDSLEELQAANYSLIHCGYCGECSNWNDLSKQWTTRTFLAEVSKKCAQKSLFGGGVDAVQACNEAEPIGFTSSCAECWTVDELCAKKNCFWIFLQSTLINAVSDYRVQLNDITSATCDEALCGPEFVPCSGATRRRMNIKSDIERPVYQQCIHQDADWSVIFNHP
;
A
#
# COMPACT_ATOMS: atom_id res chain seq x y z
N MET A 1 -66.45 27.24 -49.54
CA MET A 1 -66.82 27.27 -48.11
C MET A 1 -66.44 25.90 -47.55
N ALA A 2 -65.16 25.73 -47.20
CA ALA A 2 -64.62 25.85 -45.84
C ALA A 2 -64.89 24.56 -45.02
N GLY A 3 -63.83 23.76 -44.82
CA GLY A 3 -63.87 22.54 -44.00
C GLY A 3 -62.83 21.50 -44.44
N GLY A 4 -61.55 21.83 -44.32
CA GLY A 4 -60.44 20.87 -44.47
C GLY A 4 -59.82 20.62 -43.10
N SER A 5 -59.95 19.40 -42.61
CA SER A 5 -59.43 18.91 -41.34
C SER A 5 -57.93 18.60 -41.45
N ASP A 6 -57.10 19.49 -40.90
CA ASP A 6 -55.68 19.21 -40.64
C ASP A 6 -55.58 18.38 -39.35
N SER A 7 -55.41 17.07 -39.51
CA SER A 7 -54.94 16.17 -38.45
C SER A 7 -53.42 16.20 -38.42
N SER A 8 -52.85 17.26 -37.85
CA SER A 8 -51.44 17.27 -37.45
C SER A 8 -51.27 16.37 -36.22
N ALA A 9 -50.89 15.12 -36.45
CA ALA A 9 -50.41 14.24 -35.40
C ALA A 9 -49.08 14.81 -34.87
N GLY A 10 -49.17 15.62 -33.82
CA GLY A 10 -48.03 16.03 -33.03
C GLY A 10 -47.41 14.79 -32.40
N VAL A 11 -46.30 14.32 -32.98
CA VAL A 11 -45.40 13.35 -32.35
C VAL A 11 -44.82 14.06 -31.13
N ASN A 12 -45.48 13.89 -29.98
CA ASN A 12 -44.94 14.24 -28.69
C ASN A 12 -43.68 13.37 -28.50
N HIS A 13 -42.51 13.95 -28.75
CA HIS A 13 -41.29 13.48 -28.10
C HIS A 13 -41.56 13.58 -26.60
N ALA A 14 -42.00 12.47 -26.01
CA ALA A 14 -41.96 12.23 -24.58
C ALA A 14 -40.47 12.23 -24.20
N ILE A 15 -39.93 13.43 -24.02
CA ILE A 15 -38.79 13.65 -23.15
C ILE A 15 -39.23 13.04 -21.84
N TYR A 16 -38.75 11.83 -21.56
CA TYR A 16 -38.88 11.16 -20.28
C TYR A 16 -38.18 12.05 -19.25
N ASN A 17 -38.86 13.10 -18.80
CA ASN A 17 -38.62 13.75 -17.53
C ASN A 17 -39.10 12.77 -16.46
N THR A 18 -38.39 11.66 -16.32
CA THR A 18 -38.36 10.90 -15.07
C THR A 18 -37.58 11.75 -14.08
N THR A 19 -38.22 12.82 -13.60
CA THR A 19 -37.99 13.36 -12.27
C THR A 19 -38.47 12.30 -11.29
N ASP A 20 -37.77 11.17 -11.25
CA ASP A 20 -37.87 10.22 -10.15
C ASP A 20 -37.09 10.85 -9.00
N THR A 21 -37.75 11.82 -8.35
CA THR A 21 -37.29 12.47 -7.12
C THR A 21 -37.53 11.57 -5.92
N SER A 22 -37.51 10.24 -6.11
CA SER A 22 -37.23 9.31 -5.02
C SER A 22 -35.76 9.49 -4.64
N THR A 23 -35.53 10.57 -3.88
CA THR A 23 -34.34 10.76 -3.08
C THR A 23 -34.30 9.66 -2.03
N ASP A 24 -33.94 8.45 -2.45
CA ASP A 24 -33.38 7.44 -1.56
C ASP A 24 -32.05 7.99 -1.08
N PHE A 25 -32.16 8.82 -0.03
CA PHE A 25 -31.11 9.37 0.80
C PHE A 25 -30.44 8.26 1.63
N VAL A 26 -30.22 7.09 1.02
CA VAL A 26 -29.46 5.96 1.55
C VAL A 26 -27.96 6.15 1.27
N TYR A 27 -27.58 7.19 0.53
CA TYR A 27 -26.19 7.63 0.36
C TYR A 27 -25.72 8.48 1.55
N SER A 28 -25.25 7.83 2.62
CA SER A 28 -24.37 8.50 3.59
C SER A 28 -23.49 7.56 4.43
N SER A 29 -23.75 6.25 4.50
CA SER A 29 -22.89 5.38 5.33
C SER A 29 -21.55 5.02 4.67
N ASP A 30 -21.44 5.14 3.34
CA ASP A 30 -20.24 4.70 2.62
C ASP A 30 -19.08 5.70 2.75
N ALA A 31 -19.39 6.99 2.91
CA ALA A 31 -18.38 8.04 3.16
C ALA A 31 -17.68 7.86 4.52
N ASP A 32 -18.33 7.24 5.52
CA ASP A 32 -17.75 7.00 6.85
C ASP A 32 -16.68 5.89 6.84
N LEU A 33 -16.58 5.10 5.76
CA LEU A 33 -15.88 3.82 5.78
C LEU A 33 -14.47 3.85 5.18
N ILE A 34 -14.21 4.70 4.17
CA ILE A 34 -12.84 4.86 3.63
C ILE A 34 -11.91 5.51 4.67
N GLY A 35 -12.45 6.36 5.55
CA GLY A 35 -11.71 7.03 6.62
C GLY A 35 -11.02 6.06 7.60
N LEU A 36 -11.43 4.79 7.67
CA LEU A 36 -10.86 3.80 8.57
C LEU A 36 -9.38 3.48 8.27
N ALA A 37 -8.99 3.31 7.00
CA ALA A 37 -7.57 3.07 6.68
C ALA A 37 -6.71 4.29 7.01
N VAL A 38 -7.17 5.49 6.66
CA VAL A 38 -6.46 6.75 6.98
C VAL A 38 -6.31 6.90 8.49
N LEU A 39 -7.38 6.66 9.26
CA LEU A 39 -7.34 6.63 10.71
C LEU A 39 -6.29 5.65 11.23
N CYS A 40 -6.30 4.41 10.75
CA CYS A 40 -5.36 3.38 11.17
C CYS A 40 -3.90 3.74 10.83
N ILE A 41 -3.65 4.31 9.64
CA ILE A 41 -2.33 4.81 9.25
C ILE A 41 -1.80 5.78 10.30
N TRP A 42 -2.59 6.80 10.66
CA TRP A 42 -2.16 7.82 11.61
C TRP A 42 -2.08 7.31 13.05
N ALA A 43 -3.02 6.45 13.46
CA ALA A 43 -2.99 5.80 14.77
C ALA A 43 -1.76 4.92 14.97
N TYR A 44 -1.24 4.32 13.89
CA TYR A 44 0.01 3.57 13.87
C TYR A 44 1.24 4.46 13.79
N LEU A 45 1.22 5.46 12.91
CA LEU A 45 2.37 6.30 12.57
C LEU A 45 2.79 7.21 13.73
N ILE A 46 1.82 7.81 14.43
CA ILE A 46 2.10 8.76 15.53
C ILE A 46 2.92 8.12 16.67
N PRO A 47 2.54 6.95 17.24
CA PRO A 47 3.35 6.27 18.24
C PRO A 47 4.77 5.94 17.76
N HIS A 48 4.94 5.46 16.53
CA HIS A 48 6.27 5.15 15.98
C HIS A 48 7.15 6.39 15.83
N LEU A 49 6.59 7.48 15.32
CA LEU A 49 7.28 8.77 15.22
C LEU A 49 7.69 9.30 16.61
N TYR A 50 6.82 9.17 17.60
CA TYR A 50 7.13 9.54 18.98
C TYR A 50 8.24 8.66 19.59
N ILE A 51 8.19 7.35 19.36
CA ILE A 51 9.20 6.40 19.84
C ILE A 51 10.57 6.75 19.28
N GLU A 52 10.68 6.98 17.97
CA GLU A 52 11.94 7.42 17.34
C GLU A 52 12.46 8.74 17.93
N TYR A 53 11.59 9.74 18.11
CA TYR A 53 11.96 10.99 18.76
C TYR A 53 12.50 10.78 20.18
N ALA A 54 11.82 9.95 20.98
CA ALA A 54 12.18 9.70 22.37
C ALA A 54 13.46 8.85 22.49
N GLU A 55 13.67 7.87 21.61
CA GLU A 55 14.89 7.08 21.52
C GLU A 55 16.11 7.93 21.22
N PHE A 56 16.00 8.83 20.25
CA PHE A 56 17.06 9.79 19.94
C PHE A 56 17.39 10.69 21.14
N ARG A 57 16.38 11.14 21.89
CA ARG A 57 16.62 11.96 23.10
C ARG A 57 17.33 11.18 24.20
N ILE A 58 16.96 9.93 24.43
CA ILE A 58 17.62 9.08 25.43
C ILE A 58 19.04 8.77 25.01
N ALA A 59 19.25 8.41 23.75
CA ALA A 59 20.58 8.09 23.25
C ALA A 59 21.53 9.30 23.28
N LEU A 60 21.01 10.54 23.14
CA LEU A 60 21.79 11.75 23.39
C LEU A 60 22.19 11.92 24.87
N ILE A 61 21.29 11.61 25.81
CA ILE A 61 21.56 11.73 27.25
C ILE A 61 22.62 10.70 27.67
N GLU A 62 22.51 9.48 27.15
CA GLU A 62 23.43 8.37 27.45
C GLU A 62 24.76 8.47 26.68
N SER A 63 24.84 9.29 25.63
CA SER A 63 26.05 9.41 24.81
C SER A 63 27.20 10.03 25.61
N PRO A 64 28.41 9.42 25.61
CA PRO A 64 29.59 10.01 26.23
C PRO A 64 29.97 11.37 25.64
N THR A 65 29.72 11.56 24.34
CA THR A 65 30.04 12.77 23.58
C THR A 65 29.10 13.93 23.91
N TRP A 66 27.81 13.64 24.08
CA TRP A 66 26.78 14.66 24.26
C TRP A 66 26.36 14.84 25.71
N GLY A 67 26.28 13.76 26.50
CA GLY A 67 25.78 13.76 27.86
C GLY A 67 26.69 14.46 28.88
N ARG A 68 28.01 14.53 28.63
CA ARG A 68 28.98 15.16 29.55
C ARG A 68 28.94 16.69 29.57
N SER A 69 28.45 17.34 28.50
CA SER A 69 28.37 18.79 28.39
C SER A 69 26.91 19.24 28.38
N PRO A 70 26.41 19.88 29.46
CA PRO A 70 25.02 20.34 29.54
C PRO A 70 24.61 21.24 28.37
N GLU A 71 25.51 22.14 27.95
CA GLU A 71 25.29 23.06 26.84
C GLU A 71 25.15 22.34 25.50
N ARG A 72 26.07 21.40 25.19
CA ARG A 72 25.99 20.59 23.97
C ARG A 72 24.76 19.71 23.97
N LEU A 73 24.41 19.10 25.10
CA LEU A 73 23.20 18.29 25.25
C LEU A 73 21.94 19.13 25.02
N GLN A 74 21.87 20.33 25.58
CA GLN A 74 20.71 21.22 25.40
C GLN A 74 20.62 21.73 23.95
N ALA A 75 21.75 22.04 23.31
CA ALA A 75 21.80 22.40 21.89
C ALA A 75 21.31 21.24 21.00
N ALA A 76 21.77 20.01 21.26
CA ALA A 76 21.34 18.82 20.55
C ALA A 76 19.85 18.51 20.78
N LYS A 77 19.34 18.61 22.02
CA LYS A 77 17.91 18.45 22.34
C LYS A 77 17.04 19.47 21.59
N ARG A 78 17.44 20.74 21.55
CA ARG A 78 16.76 21.80 20.77
C ARG A 78 16.79 21.49 19.28
N ALA A 79 17.93 21.04 18.76
CA ALA A 79 18.10 20.67 17.37
C ALA A 79 17.20 19.49 16.96
N ILE A 80 17.15 18.42 17.74
CA ILE A 80 16.27 17.27 17.52
C ILE A 80 14.81 17.69 17.55
N THR A 81 14.41 18.46 18.56
CA THR A 81 13.02 18.90 18.71
C THR A 81 12.55 19.76 17.54
N ARG A 82 13.35 20.74 17.12
CA ARG A 82 13.06 21.54 15.92
C ARG A 82 13.00 20.68 14.66
N SER A 83 13.96 19.77 14.49
CA SER A 83 14.00 18.87 13.33
C SER A 83 12.76 17.96 13.29
N PHE A 84 12.38 17.39 14.43
CA PHE A 84 11.18 16.55 14.53
C PHE A 84 9.93 17.32 14.10
N TYR A 85 9.62 18.45 14.75
CA TYR A 85 8.43 19.23 14.40
C TYR A 85 8.44 19.74 12.95
N PHE A 86 9.60 20.15 12.43
CA PHE A 86 9.73 20.55 11.03
C PHE A 86 9.38 19.42 10.05
N ASN A 87 9.93 18.22 10.25
CA ASN A 87 9.63 17.08 9.37
C ASN A 87 8.19 16.59 9.52
N ILE A 88 7.62 16.64 10.73
CA ILE A 88 6.20 16.32 10.96
C ILE A 88 5.33 17.31 10.19
N PHE A 89 5.57 18.62 10.34
CA PHE A 89 4.82 19.65 9.62
C PHE A 89 4.91 19.47 8.09
N LEU A 90 6.12 19.25 7.56
CA LEU A 90 6.31 19.02 6.13
C LEU A 90 5.64 17.72 5.64
N GLY A 91 5.72 16.65 6.44
CA GLY A 91 5.01 15.40 6.16
C GLY A 91 3.50 15.59 6.14
N LEU A 92 2.94 16.32 7.12
CA LEU A 92 1.52 16.65 7.16
C LEU A 92 1.06 17.45 5.94
N LEU A 93 1.83 18.47 5.54
CA LEU A 93 1.54 19.27 4.35
C LEU A 93 1.54 18.40 3.09
N LEU A 94 2.54 17.51 2.96
CA LEU A 94 2.64 16.60 1.81
C LEU A 94 1.45 15.64 1.77
N TYR A 95 1.11 15.00 2.90
CA TYR A 95 -0.03 14.08 2.99
C TYR A 95 -1.34 14.77 2.65
N ALA A 96 -1.67 15.88 3.33
CA ALA A 96 -2.91 16.60 3.13
C ALA A 96 -3.02 17.15 1.70
N GLY A 97 -1.95 17.78 1.19
CA GLY A 97 -1.92 18.31 -0.17
C GLY A 97 -2.11 17.23 -1.23
N SER A 98 -1.40 16.11 -1.09
CA SER A 98 -1.55 14.98 -2.03
C SER A 98 -2.92 14.32 -1.95
N SER A 99 -3.49 14.18 -0.75
CA SER A 99 -4.83 13.63 -0.56
C SER A 99 -5.89 14.47 -1.26
N VAL A 100 -5.86 15.79 -1.05
CA VAL A 100 -6.78 16.73 -1.72
C VAL A 100 -6.68 16.62 -3.25
N ILE A 101 -5.45 16.58 -3.78
CA ILE A 101 -5.24 16.42 -5.23
C ILE A 101 -5.83 15.11 -5.74
N ILE A 102 -5.55 13.97 -5.07
CA ILE A 102 -6.07 12.67 -5.49
C ILE A 102 -7.60 12.63 -5.39
N THR A 103 -8.19 13.16 -4.32
CA THR A 103 -9.64 13.27 -4.16
C THR A 103 -10.28 14.03 -5.32
N ILE A 104 -9.69 15.17 -5.73
CA ILE A 104 -10.19 15.95 -6.88
C ILE A 104 -10.08 15.15 -8.18
N LEU A 105 -8.93 14.50 -8.42
CA LEU A 105 -8.69 13.72 -9.63
C LEU A 105 -9.57 12.46 -9.74
N THR A 106 -10.16 12.01 -8.63
CA THR A 106 -10.96 10.78 -8.54
C THR A 106 -12.38 11.03 -8.05
N TRP A 107 -12.86 12.28 -8.10
CA TRP A 107 -14.20 12.65 -7.60
C TRP A 107 -15.31 11.87 -8.32
N GLU A 108 -15.18 11.72 -9.64
CA GLU A 108 -16.12 11.05 -10.53
C GLU A 108 -15.77 9.57 -10.81
N MET A 109 -14.99 8.96 -9.92
CA MET A 109 -14.55 7.56 -10.04
C MET A 109 -15.75 6.61 -10.12
N ASP A 110 -15.56 5.46 -10.75
CA ASP A 110 -16.56 4.40 -10.83
C ASP A 110 -17.01 3.89 -9.45
N ARG A 111 -18.29 3.49 -9.32
CA ARG A 111 -18.88 3.02 -8.04
C ARG A 111 -18.28 1.69 -7.61
N ARG A 112 -18.17 0.72 -8.51
CA ARG A 112 -17.59 -0.59 -8.21
C ARG A 112 -16.12 -0.46 -7.81
N ALA A 113 -15.38 0.41 -8.48
CA ALA A 113 -14.00 0.75 -8.09
C ALA A 113 -13.93 1.36 -6.67
N SER A 114 -14.91 2.18 -6.29
CA SER A 114 -15.04 2.73 -4.93
C SER A 114 -15.35 1.65 -3.88
N ASP A 115 -16.16 0.66 -4.23
CA ASP A 115 -16.50 -0.45 -3.34
C ASP A 115 -15.30 -1.38 -3.13
N ILE A 116 -14.54 -1.69 -4.19
CA ILE A 116 -13.24 -2.39 -4.08
C ILE A 116 -12.26 -1.59 -3.20
N LEU A 117 -12.17 -0.28 -3.41
CA LEU A 117 -11.33 0.60 -2.59
C LEU A 117 -11.73 0.54 -1.10
N THR A 118 -13.02 0.53 -0.81
CA THR A 118 -13.56 0.41 0.55
C THR A 118 -13.23 -0.94 1.16
N GLY A 119 -13.40 -2.03 0.41
CA GLY A 119 -13.02 -3.37 0.83
C GLY A 119 -11.53 -3.48 1.17
N LEU A 120 -10.66 -3.00 0.27
CA LEU A 120 -9.22 -2.96 0.48
C LEU A 120 -8.81 -2.07 1.66
N SER A 121 -9.49 -0.93 1.86
CA SER A 121 -9.28 -0.03 3.01
C SER A 121 -9.51 -0.76 4.34
N ARG A 122 -10.60 -1.51 4.44
CA ARG A 122 -10.92 -2.31 5.65
C ARG A 122 -9.93 -3.46 5.86
N MET A 123 -9.55 -4.18 4.80
CA MET A 123 -8.53 -5.22 4.90
C MET A 123 -7.20 -4.65 5.37
N PHE A 124 -6.78 -3.52 4.81
CA PHE A 124 -5.57 -2.82 5.22
C PHE A 124 -5.64 -2.34 6.68
N ALA A 125 -6.76 -1.75 7.10
CA ALA A 125 -7.00 -1.41 8.50
C ALA A 125 -6.88 -2.64 9.40
N GLY A 126 -7.39 -3.79 8.96
CA GLY A 126 -7.23 -5.08 9.63
C GLY A 126 -5.76 -5.48 9.83
N VAL A 127 -4.92 -5.32 8.81
CA VAL A 127 -3.46 -5.53 8.91
C VAL A 127 -2.85 -4.59 9.95
N ILE A 128 -3.20 -3.31 9.93
CA ILE A 128 -2.67 -2.32 10.88
C ILE A 128 -3.12 -2.63 12.32
N PHE A 129 -4.36 -3.08 12.53
CA PHE A 129 -4.84 -3.49 13.85
C PHE A 129 -4.06 -4.71 14.39
N LEU A 130 -3.73 -5.69 13.55
CA LEU A 130 -2.83 -6.79 13.93
C LEU A 130 -1.42 -6.29 14.28
N LEU A 131 -0.88 -5.33 13.52
CA LEU A 131 0.42 -4.74 13.87
C LEU A 131 0.35 -4.00 15.21
N LEU A 132 -0.73 -3.28 15.48
CA LEU A 132 -0.95 -2.59 16.76
C LEU A 132 -1.18 -3.58 17.92
N SER A 133 -1.87 -4.70 17.69
CA SER A 133 -2.10 -5.73 18.72
C SER A 133 -0.80 -6.35 19.22
N ILE A 134 0.25 -6.38 18.38
CA ILE A 134 1.59 -6.85 18.73
C ILE A 134 2.45 -5.71 19.30
N ASN A 135 2.44 -4.55 18.63
CA ASN A 135 3.31 -3.44 18.97
C ASN A 135 2.95 -2.78 20.31
N LEU A 136 1.67 -2.63 20.65
CA LEU A 136 1.27 -2.01 21.92
C LEU A 136 1.76 -2.81 23.14
N PRO A 137 1.54 -4.14 23.23
CA PRO A 137 2.17 -4.96 24.27
C PRO A 137 3.70 -4.87 24.28
N GLN A 138 4.34 -4.76 23.11
CA GLN A 138 5.79 -4.55 23.02
C GLN A 138 6.21 -3.20 23.60
N TRP A 139 5.50 -2.12 23.27
CA TRP A 139 5.76 -0.78 23.79
C TRP A 139 5.55 -0.69 25.31
N MET A 140 4.58 -1.44 25.86
CA MET A 140 4.35 -1.61 27.30
C MET A 140 5.43 -2.45 28.01
N GLY A 141 6.34 -3.07 27.25
CA GLY A 141 7.38 -3.97 27.75
C GLY A 141 6.80 -5.30 28.26
N CYS A 142 5.75 -5.80 27.59
CA CYS A 142 5.20 -7.13 27.79
C CYS A 142 5.76 -8.12 26.76
N TYR A 143 5.96 -7.68 25.51
CA TYR A 143 6.71 -8.42 24.50
C TYR A 143 8.15 -7.90 24.38
N LEU A 144 9.02 -8.77 23.90
CA LEU A 144 10.40 -8.44 23.60
C LEU A 144 10.46 -7.38 22.51
N SER A 145 11.11 -6.26 22.81
CA SER A 145 11.46 -5.26 21.80
C SER A 145 12.94 -5.40 21.44
N VAL A 146 13.26 -5.66 20.17
CA VAL A 146 14.66 -5.81 19.69
C VAL A 146 15.34 -4.44 19.47
N VAL A 147 14.88 -3.40 20.17
CA VAL A 147 15.29 -2.01 19.92
C VAL A 147 16.51 -1.61 20.77
N ASP A 148 17.57 -2.44 20.71
CA ASP A 148 18.87 -2.13 21.33
C ASP A 148 19.89 -1.57 20.32
N THR A 149 19.54 -1.48 19.03
CA THR A 149 20.48 -1.07 17.96
C THR A 149 20.63 0.45 17.80
N TYR A 150 19.80 1.27 18.44
CA TYR A 150 19.89 2.74 18.31
C TYR A 150 20.89 3.40 19.24
N LYS A 151 21.08 2.86 20.45
CA LYS A 151 21.98 3.44 21.46
C LYS A 151 23.40 3.57 20.94
N SER A 152 23.89 2.58 20.19
CA SER A 152 25.20 2.62 19.56
C SER A 152 25.30 3.64 18.42
N LYS A 153 24.27 3.75 17.58
CA LYS A 153 24.32 4.61 16.38
C LYS A 153 24.37 6.09 16.72
N VAL A 154 23.58 6.54 17.68
CA VAL A 154 23.57 7.95 18.10
C VAL A 154 24.82 8.32 18.88
N ALA A 155 25.40 7.39 19.64
CA ALA A 155 26.64 7.61 20.36
C ALA A 155 27.83 7.96 19.43
N MET A 156 27.78 7.50 18.17
CA MET A 156 28.79 7.79 17.15
C MET A 156 28.66 9.17 16.50
N PHE A 157 27.53 9.88 16.66
CA PHE A 157 27.37 11.20 16.04
C PHE A 157 28.26 12.22 16.72
N ARG A 158 29.10 12.90 15.93
CA ARG A 158 30.07 13.90 16.41
C ARG A 158 29.54 15.32 16.25
N SER A 159 28.58 15.53 15.35
CA SER A 159 28.04 16.87 15.01
C SER A 159 26.53 16.99 15.18
N ILE A 160 26.04 18.22 15.40
CA ILE A 160 24.59 18.51 15.46
C ILE A 160 23.91 18.20 14.13
N ARG A 161 24.65 18.36 13.01
CA ARG A 161 24.16 18.10 11.66
C ARG A 161 23.85 16.62 11.46
N GLU A 162 24.74 15.73 11.90
CA GLU A 162 24.51 14.27 11.89
C GLU A 162 23.31 13.87 12.74
N VAL A 163 23.18 14.44 13.94
CA VAL A 163 22.04 14.19 14.83
C VAL A 163 20.72 14.60 14.17
N ARG A 164 20.65 15.81 13.58
CA ARG A 164 19.47 16.29 12.86
C ARG A 164 19.14 15.39 11.67
N PHE A 165 20.14 15.09 10.84
CA PHE A 165 19.95 14.27 9.66
C PHE A 165 19.50 12.85 10.01
N GLY A 166 20.13 12.23 11.00
CA GLY A 166 19.79 10.88 11.45
C GLY A 166 18.34 10.77 11.89
N LEU A 167 17.86 11.73 12.69
CA LEU A 167 16.46 11.78 13.10
C LEU A 167 15.54 12.04 11.89
N SER A 168 15.83 13.04 11.07
CA SER A 168 15.01 13.38 9.90
C SER A 168 14.87 12.19 8.96
N TRP A 169 15.96 11.48 8.68
CA TRP A 169 15.97 10.29 7.82
C TRP A 169 15.03 9.21 8.34
N ASN A 170 15.08 8.93 9.65
CA ASN A 170 14.22 7.92 10.25
C ASN A 170 12.75 8.34 10.25
N VAL A 171 12.46 9.60 10.61
CA VAL A 171 11.09 10.15 10.54
C VAL A 171 10.54 10.00 9.12
N TRP A 172 11.31 10.41 8.11
CA TRP A 172 10.91 10.28 6.71
C TRP A 172 10.76 8.84 6.25
N LYS A 173 11.54 7.89 6.77
CA LYS A 173 11.35 6.47 6.47
C LYS A 173 9.96 5.99 6.90
N TYR A 174 9.49 6.38 8.08
CA TYR A 174 8.15 6.02 8.55
C TYR A 174 7.06 6.76 7.76
N LEU A 175 7.21 8.06 7.53
CA LEU A 175 6.28 8.83 6.70
C LEU A 175 6.19 8.24 5.28
N ALA A 176 7.32 8.07 4.59
CA ALA A 176 7.34 7.51 3.24
C ALA A 176 6.75 6.10 3.17
N SER A 177 6.93 5.26 4.21
CA SER A 177 6.38 3.91 4.20
C SER A 177 4.85 3.87 4.11
N MET A 178 4.15 4.85 4.70
CA MET A 178 2.69 4.88 4.72
C MET A 178 2.08 5.82 3.68
N PHE A 179 2.91 6.62 3.01
CA PHE A 179 2.46 7.68 2.10
C PHE A 179 1.68 7.14 0.91
N VAL A 180 2.18 6.08 0.26
CA VAL A 180 1.54 5.51 -0.93
C VAL A 180 0.17 4.91 -0.62
N PHE A 181 0.02 4.27 0.54
CA PHE A 181 -1.29 3.78 0.99
C PHE A 181 -2.27 4.92 1.24
N ASN A 182 -1.80 6.02 1.84
CA ASN A 182 -2.62 7.22 2.02
C ASN A 182 -3.08 7.83 0.69
N LEU A 183 -2.22 7.85 -0.34
CA LEU A 183 -2.62 8.30 -1.68
C LEU A 183 -3.80 7.47 -2.20
N TYR A 184 -3.68 6.15 -2.20
CA TYR A 184 -4.72 5.27 -2.70
C TYR A 184 -6.03 5.41 -1.91
N PHE A 185 -5.97 5.42 -0.58
CA PHE A 185 -7.15 5.58 0.27
C PHE A 185 -7.70 7.01 0.32
N SER A 186 -7.11 7.95 -0.42
CA SER A 186 -7.71 9.27 -0.66
C SER A 186 -8.61 9.28 -1.89
N CYS A 187 -8.54 8.26 -2.76
CA CYS A 187 -9.38 8.17 -3.96
C CYS A 187 -10.87 8.21 -3.59
N ARG A 188 -11.65 9.03 -4.29
CA ARG A 188 -13.12 9.21 -4.11
C ARG A 188 -13.59 9.34 -2.65
N THR A 189 -12.75 9.90 -1.78
CA THR A 189 -13.17 10.24 -0.42
C THR A 189 -14.05 11.47 -0.46
N ASP A 190 -15.10 11.53 0.37
CA ASP A 190 -15.76 12.80 0.63
C ASP A 190 -14.71 13.79 1.18
N GLN A 191 -14.90 15.08 0.87
CA GLN A 191 -13.94 16.16 1.16
C GLN A 191 -13.52 16.18 2.63
N PHE A 192 -14.40 15.69 3.53
CA PHE A 192 -14.15 15.62 4.96
C PHE A 192 -13.71 14.26 5.49
N THR A 193 -13.96 13.14 4.81
CA THR A 193 -13.63 11.79 5.31
C THR A 193 -12.14 11.63 5.57
N THR A 194 -11.29 12.06 4.64
CA THR A 194 -9.83 11.95 4.78
C THR A 194 -9.33 12.84 5.92
N LEU A 195 -9.86 14.06 6.04
CA LEU A 195 -9.54 14.97 7.13
C LEU A 195 -9.99 14.43 8.49
N PHE A 196 -11.19 13.86 8.56
CA PHE A 196 -11.74 13.23 9.75
C PHE A 196 -10.90 12.03 10.18
N GLY A 197 -10.61 11.11 9.26
CA GLY A 197 -9.75 9.95 9.50
C GLY A 197 -8.37 10.38 10.01
N PHE A 198 -7.79 11.43 9.42
CA PHE A 198 -6.55 12.04 9.89
C PHE A 198 -6.65 12.54 11.34
N LEU A 199 -7.63 13.40 11.66
CA LEU A 199 -7.78 14.00 12.99
C LEU A 199 -8.03 12.96 14.08
N VAL A 200 -8.90 11.99 13.81
CA VAL A 200 -9.20 10.88 14.74
C VAL A 200 -7.99 9.97 14.89
N GLY A 201 -7.32 9.62 13.79
CA GLY A 201 -6.14 8.76 13.81
C GLY A 201 -4.98 9.38 14.62
N VAL A 202 -4.72 10.69 14.44
CA VAL A 202 -3.71 11.41 15.24
C VAL A 202 -4.08 11.39 16.73
N SER A 203 -5.33 11.67 17.04
CA SER A 203 -5.84 11.67 18.42
C SER A 203 -5.70 10.29 19.07
N LEU A 204 -6.05 9.23 18.35
CA LEU A 204 -5.93 7.84 18.81
C LEU A 204 -4.45 7.43 18.99
N GLY A 205 -3.57 7.86 18.10
CA GLY A 205 -2.12 7.66 18.24
C GLY A 205 -1.55 8.33 19.49
N ILE A 206 -1.97 9.57 19.79
CA ILE A 206 -1.61 10.26 21.03
C ILE A 206 -2.14 9.51 22.25
N PHE A 207 -3.39 9.05 22.20
CA PHE A 207 -3.99 8.22 23.25
C PHE A 207 -3.17 6.96 23.53
N PHE A 208 -2.73 6.24 22.48
CA PHE A 208 -1.85 5.07 22.63
C PHE A 208 -0.52 5.40 23.30
N ILE A 209 0.10 6.55 23.02
CA ILE A 209 1.31 7.02 23.71
C ILE A 209 1.03 7.22 25.20
N VAL A 210 -0.04 7.94 25.54
CA VAL A 210 -0.43 8.23 26.93
C VAL A 210 -0.73 6.95 27.71
N VAL A 211 -1.54 6.07 27.13
CA VAL A 211 -1.90 4.78 27.72
C VAL A 211 -0.67 3.91 27.97
N THR A 212 0.24 3.84 26.98
CA THR A 212 1.51 3.10 27.12
C THR A 212 2.37 3.68 28.25
N HIS A 213 2.44 5.01 28.35
CA HIS A 213 3.15 5.68 29.43
C HIS A 213 2.54 5.37 30.81
N LEU A 214 1.22 5.51 30.95
CA LEU A 214 0.50 5.21 32.19
C LEU A 214 0.65 3.75 32.63
N ALA A 215 0.52 2.80 31.69
CA ALA A 215 0.69 1.38 31.96
C ALA A 215 2.09 1.06 32.49
N ARG A 216 3.12 1.75 31.99
CA ARG A 216 4.51 1.50 32.38
C ARG A 216 4.91 2.18 33.69
N VAL A 217 4.54 3.44 33.86
CA VAL A 217 4.97 4.25 35.01
C VAL A 217 4.04 4.09 36.19
N LYS A 218 2.73 4.25 35.97
CA LYS A 218 1.74 4.29 37.05
C LYS A 218 1.25 2.91 37.46
N TYR A 219 1.13 1.97 36.51
CA TYR A 219 0.50 0.66 36.75
C TYR A 219 1.37 -0.56 36.39
N PRO A 220 2.64 -0.65 36.85
CA PRO A 220 3.56 -1.70 36.43
C PRO A 220 3.09 -3.13 36.78
N LYS A 221 2.30 -3.29 37.85
CA LYS A 221 1.75 -4.60 38.27
C LYS A 221 0.62 -5.09 37.34
N ARG A 222 -0.17 -4.18 36.76
CA ARG A 222 -1.35 -4.51 35.93
C ARG A 222 -1.08 -4.45 34.43
N LYS A 223 0.09 -3.95 34.00
CA LYS A 223 0.40 -3.73 32.58
C LYS A 223 0.26 -4.97 31.68
N ARG A 224 0.56 -6.18 32.19
CA ARG A 224 0.44 -7.43 31.42
C ARG A 224 -1.01 -7.77 31.11
N TRP A 225 -1.88 -7.64 32.12
CA TRP A 225 -3.31 -7.84 31.94
C TRP A 225 -3.87 -6.82 30.95
N PHE A 226 -3.53 -5.54 31.12
CA PHE A 226 -3.94 -4.47 30.22
C PHE A 226 -3.47 -4.70 28.77
N ALA A 227 -2.20 -5.07 28.58
CA ALA A 227 -1.66 -5.42 27.27
C ALA A 227 -2.39 -6.61 26.62
N GLY A 228 -2.76 -7.63 27.41
CA GLY A 228 -3.54 -8.77 26.93
C GLY A 228 -4.93 -8.37 26.46
N VAL A 229 -5.64 -7.55 27.25
CA VAL A 229 -6.98 -7.05 26.90
C VAL A 229 -6.94 -6.19 25.63
N VAL A 230 -6.06 -5.19 25.58
CA VAL A 230 -5.93 -4.30 24.41
C VAL A 230 -5.50 -5.09 23.17
N GLY A 231 -4.53 -6.00 23.32
CA GLY A 231 -4.09 -6.87 22.22
C GLY A 231 -5.22 -7.74 21.68
N PHE A 232 -6.03 -8.34 22.56
CA PHE A 232 -7.19 -9.14 22.16
C PHE A 232 -8.26 -8.33 21.42
N LEU A 233 -8.63 -7.14 21.93
CA LEU A 233 -9.61 -6.28 21.27
C LEU A 233 -9.15 -5.83 19.87
N LEU A 234 -7.87 -5.47 19.72
CA LEU A 234 -7.30 -5.11 18.42
C LEU A 234 -7.22 -6.31 17.47
N ALA A 235 -6.89 -7.50 17.97
CA ALA A 235 -6.91 -8.73 17.18
C ALA A 235 -8.33 -9.09 16.69
N LEU A 236 -9.35 -8.93 17.54
CA LEU A 236 -10.75 -9.12 17.15
C LEU A 236 -11.17 -8.09 16.10
N THR A 237 -10.83 -6.82 16.30
CA THR A 237 -11.10 -5.74 15.34
C THR A 237 -10.41 -5.99 14.00
N SER A 238 -9.19 -6.55 14.03
CA SER A 238 -8.46 -6.98 12.83
C SER A 238 -9.24 -8.04 12.04
N LEU A 239 -9.74 -9.08 12.72
CA LEU A 239 -10.54 -10.14 12.10
C LEU A 239 -11.82 -9.59 11.46
N THR A 240 -12.57 -8.78 12.22
CA THR A 240 -13.81 -8.16 11.71
C THR A 240 -13.54 -7.25 10.53
N SER A 241 -12.46 -6.47 10.55
CA SER A 241 -12.14 -5.54 9.45
C SER A 241 -11.77 -6.28 8.16
N VAL A 242 -10.98 -7.36 8.25
CA VAL A 242 -10.65 -8.19 7.08
C VAL A 242 -11.89 -8.91 6.55
N PHE A 243 -12.73 -9.46 7.42
CA PHE A 243 -13.97 -10.13 7.04
C PHE A 243 -14.92 -9.19 6.29
N ILE A 244 -15.22 -8.02 6.86
CA ILE A 244 -16.09 -7.05 6.20
C ILE A 244 -15.45 -6.56 4.90
N GLY A 245 -14.14 -6.30 4.88
CA GLY A 245 -13.44 -5.88 3.67
C GLY A 245 -13.55 -6.90 2.53
N ALA A 246 -13.48 -8.20 2.85
CA ALA A 246 -13.66 -9.27 1.87
C ALA A 246 -15.08 -9.28 1.29
N ILE A 247 -16.11 -9.09 2.13
CA ILE A 247 -17.51 -9.01 1.67
C ILE A 247 -17.70 -7.90 0.65
N TYR A 248 -17.12 -6.71 0.86
CA TYR A 248 -17.21 -5.62 -0.12
C TYR A 248 -16.56 -5.98 -1.48
N ILE A 249 -15.44 -6.70 -1.46
CA ILE A 249 -14.78 -7.12 -2.70
C ILE A 249 -15.59 -8.20 -3.42
N GLU A 250 -16.12 -9.16 -2.65
CA GLU A 250 -16.98 -10.22 -3.16
C GLU A 250 -18.27 -9.66 -3.78
N ASP A 251 -18.89 -8.65 -3.15
CA ASP A 251 -20.12 -8.04 -3.65
C ASP A 251 -19.95 -7.41 -5.04
N VAL A 252 -18.78 -6.80 -5.29
CA VAL A 252 -18.44 -6.24 -6.60
C VAL A 252 -18.15 -7.34 -7.61
N TRP A 253 -17.36 -8.34 -7.25
CA TRP A 253 -16.96 -9.41 -8.18
C TRP A 253 -18.11 -10.36 -8.56
N HIS A 254 -19.16 -10.43 -7.74
CA HIS A 254 -20.33 -11.27 -7.94
C HIS A 254 -21.62 -10.49 -8.24
N GLU A 255 -21.53 -9.19 -8.56
CA GLU A 255 -22.73 -8.37 -8.80
C GLU A 255 -23.61 -8.94 -9.92
N ASP A 256 -23.01 -9.46 -11.00
CA ASP A 256 -23.73 -10.04 -12.13
C ASP A 256 -24.48 -11.34 -11.76
N TYR A 257 -24.04 -12.05 -10.72
CA TYR A 257 -24.69 -13.27 -10.24
C TYR A 257 -25.92 -13.00 -9.36
N LYS A 258 -26.14 -11.76 -8.88
CA LYS A 258 -27.31 -11.44 -8.05
C LYS A 258 -28.65 -11.74 -8.74
N ASN A 259 -28.67 -11.74 -10.08
CA ASN A 259 -29.85 -12.08 -10.86
C ASN A 259 -30.05 -13.59 -11.08
N GLN A 260 -29.03 -14.42 -10.82
CA GLN A 260 -29.09 -15.88 -10.90
C GLN A 260 -28.95 -16.48 -9.50
N GLN A 261 -30.07 -16.85 -8.87
CA GLN A 261 -30.18 -17.54 -7.57
C GLN A 261 -28.84 -17.94 -6.93
N TYR A 262 -28.37 -17.14 -5.95
CA TYR A 262 -27.17 -17.38 -5.15
C TYR A 262 -27.02 -18.87 -4.76
N THR A 263 -26.07 -19.55 -5.39
CA THR A 263 -25.66 -20.90 -4.97
C THR A 263 -24.67 -20.79 -3.80
N TYR A 264 -24.80 -21.70 -2.83
CA TYR A 264 -24.02 -21.77 -1.57
C TYR A 264 -22.48 -21.85 -1.71
N SER A 265 -21.94 -21.90 -2.94
CA SER A 265 -20.49 -22.00 -3.21
C SER A 265 -19.70 -20.76 -2.78
N ASP A 266 -20.31 -19.58 -2.78
CA ASP A 266 -19.56 -18.31 -2.72
C ASP A 266 -19.18 -17.92 -1.28
N ILE A 267 -20.00 -18.34 -0.30
CA ILE A 267 -19.69 -18.24 1.15
C ILE A 267 -18.34 -18.90 1.50
N SER A 268 -17.83 -19.81 0.66
CA SER A 268 -16.56 -20.50 0.90
C SER A 268 -15.35 -19.57 0.89
N PHE A 269 -15.27 -18.56 0.00
CA PHE A 269 -14.05 -17.74 -0.12
C PHE A 269 -13.83 -16.86 1.11
N THR A 270 -14.83 -16.07 1.50
CA THR A 270 -14.75 -15.18 2.66
C THR A 270 -14.55 -15.96 3.97
N ALA A 271 -15.18 -17.14 4.11
CA ALA A 271 -14.96 -18.02 5.26
C ALA A 271 -13.52 -18.57 5.31
N ILE A 272 -12.97 -19.03 4.17
CA ILE A 272 -11.58 -19.50 4.08
C ILE A 272 -10.62 -18.36 4.42
N LEU A 273 -10.82 -17.17 3.87
CA LEU A 273 -9.98 -16.01 4.16
C LEU A 273 -10.01 -15.64 5.64
N LEU A 274 -11.17 -15.68 6.29
CA LEU A 274 -11.29 -15.44 7.73
C LEU A 274 -10.53 -16.50 8.56
N LEU A 275 -10.62 -17.78 8.20
CA LEU A 275 -9.89 -18.84 8.89
C LEU A 275 -8.37 -18.70 8.72
N VAL A 276 -7.91 -18.37 7.52
CA VAL A 276 -6.50 -18.08 7.23
C VAL A 276 -6.04 -16.87 8.04
N TRP A 277 -6.83 -15.78 8.06
CA TRP A 277 -6.49 -14.58 8.82
C TRP A 277 -6.47 -14.84 10.34
N LEU A 278 -7.39 -15.65 10.86
CA LEU A 278 -7.39 -16.11 12.25
C LEU A 278 -6.10 -16.86 12.59
N ALA A 279 -5.69 -17.80 11.74
CA ALA A 279 -4.45 -18.54 11.92
C ALA A 279 -3.22 -17.61 11.91
N VAL A 280 -3.21 -16.60 11.04
CA VAL A 280 -2.17 -15.57 10.99
C VAL A 280 -2.12 -14.77 12.30
N VAL A 281 -3.26 -14.23 12.76
CA VAL A 281 -3.37 -13.46 14.01
C VAL A 281 -2.87 -14.27 15.20
N VAL A 282 -3.36 -15.51 15.35
CA VAL A 282 -2.93 -16.42 16.44
C VAL A 282 -1.44 -16.74 16.32
N GLY A 283 -0.96 -17.07 15.11
CA GLY A 283 0.43 -17.40 14.83
C GLY A 283 1.39 -16.29 15.23
N PHE A 284 1.10 -15.04 14.86
CA PHE A 284 1.93 -13.88 15.22
C PHE A 284 1.99 -13.65 16.74
N HIS A 285 0.86 -13.75 17.45
CA HIS A 285 0.85 -13.62 18.91
C HIS A 285 1.59 -14.76 19.62
N VAL A 286 1.41 -16.01 19.18
CA VAL A 286 2.16 -17.17 19.70
C VAL A 286 3.65 -16.97 19.47
N LEU A 287 4.07 -16.55 18.28
CA LEU A 287 5.46 -16.26 17.95
C LEU A 287 6.04 -15.16 18.86
N ALA A 288 5.32 -14.04 19.02
CA ALA A 288 5.74 -12.94 19.90
C ALA A 288 5.91 -13.40 21.36
N ILE A 289 4.99 -14.23 21.87
CA ILE A 289 5.06 -14.80 23.22
C ILE A 289 6.24 -15.77 23.34
N CYS A 290 6.44 -16.66 22.37
CA CYS A 290 7.52 -17.64 22.35
C CYS A 290 8.90 -16.98 22.30
N ILE A 291 9.07 -15.98 21.43
CA ILE A 291 10.29 -15.16 21.37
C ILE A 291 10.53 -14.50 22.73
N THR A 292 9.51 -13.85 23.29
CA THR A 292 9.63 -13.20 24.60
C THR A 292 10.04 -14.18 25.69
N LYS A 293 9.43 -15.36 25.76
CA LYS A 293 9.78 -16.42 26.73
C LYS A 293 11.20 -16.96 26.53
N LYS A 294 11.65 -17.13 25.28
CA LYS A 294 13.00 -17.62 24.96
C LYS A 294 14.07 -16.65 25.47
N TYR A 295 13.91 -15.35 25.19
CA TYR A 295 14.89 -14.34 25.60
C TYR A 295 14.80 -13.96 27.08
N ALA A 296 13.64 -14.07 27.73
CA ALA A 296 13.49 -13.82 29.17
C ALA A 296 14.32 -14.76 30.07
N ARG A 297 14.74 -15.92 29.54
CA ARG A 297 15.63 -16.86 30.24
C ARG A 297 17.08 -16.38 30.31
N ASN A 298 17.52 -15.52 29.39
CA ASN A 298 18.89 -15.00 29.41
C ASN A 298 18.97 -13.78 30.35
N ALA A 299 19.60 -13.95 31.52
CA ALA A 299 19.66 -12.95 32.60
C ALA A 299 20.33 -11.63 32.18
N ASP A 300 21.39 -11.67 31.36
CA ASP A 300 22.08 -10.48 30.84
C ASP A 300 21.13 -9.62 29.98
N VAL A 301 20.27 -10.26 29.20
CA VAL A 301 19.33 -9.54 28.35
C VAL A 301 18.20 -8.90 29.18
N ARG A 302 17.84 -9.49 30.33
CA ARG A 302 16.84 -8.96 31.28
C ARG A 302 17.14 -7.54 31.75
N ASN A 303 18.42 -7.21 31.95
CA ASN A 303 18.84 -5.87 32.39
C ASN A 303 18.83 -4.84 31.25
N ARG A 304 19.00 -5.29 29.99
CA ARG A 304 18.93 -4.43 28.80
C ARG A 304 17.50 -4.12 28.36
N PHE A 305 16.52 -4.96 28.74
CA PHE A 305 15.12 -4.84 28.30
C PHE A 305 14.28 -3.71 28.89
N ARG A 306 14.80 -2.92 29.84
CA ARG A 306 14.07 -1.74 30.32
C ARG A 306 14.26 -0.60 29.33
N SER A 307 13.46 -0.61 28.25
CA SER A 307 13.29 0.57 27.39
C SER A 307 12.93 1.76 28.29
N THR A 308 13.82 2.74 28.41
CA THR A 308 13.64 3.92 29.28
C THR A 308 12.74 4.98 28.62
N ILE A 309 12.40 4.79 27.33
CA ILE A 309 11.58 5.67 26.47
C ILE A 309 10.37 6.21 27.20
N PHE A 310 9.53 5.32 27.71
CA PHE A 310 8.27 5.68 28.37
C PHE A 310 8.43 5.90 29.88
N GLN A 311 9.64 5.80 30.43
CA GLN A 311 9.92 6.11 31.84
C GLN A 311 10.33 7.58 32.02
N THR A 312 10.81 8.24 30.96
CA THR A 312 11.10 9.67 31.03
C THR A 312 9.81 10.47 31.17
N PRO A 313 9.73 11.44 32.11
CA PRO A 313 8.54 12.27 32.29
C PRO A 313 8.28 13.09 31.02
N ILE A 314 7.01 13.14 30.59
CA ILE A 314 6.58 13.95 29.45
C ILE A 314 6.83 15.43 29.78
N PRO A 315 7.55 16.19 28.94
CA PRO A 315 7.80 17.62 29.18
C PRO A 315 6.48 18.38 29.39
N GLY A 316 6.34 19.06 30.54
CA GLY A 316 5.13 19.82 30.90
C GLY A 316 4.15 19.09 31.82
N MET A 317 4.24 17.77 31.97
CA MET A 317 3.56 17.07 33.06
C MET A 317 4.36 17.28 34.34
N LYS A 318 3.87 18.13 35.25
CA LYS A 318 4.38 18.19 36.63
C LYS A 318 4.12 16.82 37.27
N THR A 319 5.11 15.95 37.25
CA THR A 319 5.12 14.81 38.16
C THR A 319 5.06 15.38 39.57
N VAL A 320 3.99 15.08 40.30
CA VAL A 320 3.94 15.24 41.76
C VAL A 320 4.97 14.26 42.32
N ALA A 321 6.24 14.63 42.22
CA ALA A 321 7.31 13.91 42.84
C ALA A 321 7.08 14.05 44.34
N LYS A 322 6.76 12.94 44.99
CA LYS A 322 6.72 12.83 46.43
C LYS A 322 8.12 13.20 46.92
N LYS A 323 8.28 14.45 47.37
CA LYS A 323 9.48 14.98 48.00
C LYS A 323 9.48 14.47 49.44
N GLU A 324 9.59 13.16 49.62
CA GLU A 324 9.71 12.54 50.93
C GLU A 324 10.89 11.57 50.90
N THR A 325 11.81 11.83 51.83
CA THR A 325 12.80 10.88 52.37
C THR A 325 14.07 10.64 51.56
N LEU A 326 14.90 11.68 51.42
CA LEU A 326 16.36 11.49 51.40
C LEU A 326 17.06 12.67 52.12
N GLN A 327 16.64 12.91 53.37
CA GLN A 327 17.36 13.75 54.32
C GLN A 327 17.08 13.15 55.70
N ILE A 328 18.11 13.04 56.54
CA ILE A 328 18.17 12.43 57.89
C ILE A 328 18.65 10.96 57.87
N GLU A 329 19.97 10.78 57.83
CA GLU A 329 20.71 9.98 58.82
C GLU A 329 22.24 10.16 58.58
N ILE A 330 22.75 11.30 59.03
CA ILE A 330 24.15 11.44 59.47
C ILE A 330 24.03 12.28 60.73
N ASP A 331 24.24 11.62 61.88
CA ASP A 331 24.58 12.14 63.22
C ASP A 331 23.77 11.43 64.31
N ALA A 332 24.38 10.41 64.95
CA ALA A 332 24.36 10.20 66.41
C ALA A 332 25.06 8.89 66.81
N SER A 333 26.31 9.04 67.28
CA SER A 333 26.92 8.40 68.45
C SER A 333 26.20 7.24 69.19
N SER A 334 26.93 6.13 69.37
CA SER A 334 26.94 5.18 70.51
C SER A 334 26.94 5.89 71.89
N PRO A 335 26.67 5.25 73.08
CA PRO A 335 27.01 3.84 73.43
C PRO A 335 26.10 3.12 74.47
N SER A 336 26.60 1.95 74.90
CA SER A 336 26.20 1.06 76.03
C SER A 336 25.06 0.07 75.79
N GLN A 337 24.92 -1.08 76.45
CA GLN A 337 25.73 -2.14 77.09
C GLN A 337 24.67 -3.09 77.71
N GLU A 338 25.01 -4.35 77.97
CA GLU A 338 24.32 -5.32 78.85
C GLU A 338 23.25 -6.28 78.27
N ASP A 339 23.71 -7.54 78.19
CA ASP A 339 23.21 -8.74 78.89
C ASP A 339 22.08 -9.63 78.33
N ASP A 340 22.51 -10.87 78.06
CA ASP A 340 21.86 -12.18 77.86
C ASP A 340 20.92 -12.62 79.02
N PRO A 341 20.31 -13.85 79.05
CA PRO A 341 20.02 -14.86 78.01
C PRO A 341 18.57 -15.43 78.10
N VAL A 342 18.24 -16.41 77.22
CA VAL A 342 17.58 -17.72 77.52
C VAL A 342 16.61 -18.19 76.42
N GLY A 343 17.00 -19.29 75.76
CA GLY A 343 16.23 -20.53 75.69
C GLY A 343 15.11 -20.70 74.64
N GLY A 344 15.28 -21.63 73.71
CA GLY A 344 14.15 -22.21 72.96
C GLY A 344 14.50 -23.09 71.76
N LYS A 345 14.63 -24.41 72.00
CA LYS A 345 14.84 -25.50 71.03
C LYS A 345 13.76 -25.60 69.93
N ARG A 346 14.14 -25.95 68.69
CA ARG A 346 13.71 -27.21 68.00
C ARG A 346 14.34 -27.43 66.61
N GLU A 347 14.98 -28.60 66.51
CA GLU A 347 15.07 -29.62 65.45
C GLU A 347 14.68 -29.30 63.99
N GLY A 348 15.51 -29.76 63.05
CA GLY A 348 15.12 -29.97 61.66
C GLY A 348 16.27 -30.16 60.67
N THR A 349 16.82 -31.37 60.63
CA THR A 349 17.85 -31.90 59.71
C THR A 349 17.47 -31.77 58.22
N LYS A 350 18.43 -31.42 57.35
CA LYS A 350 18.85 -32.26 56.19
C LYS A 350 19.99 -31.64 55.37
N ASP A 351 20.94 -32.52 55.09
CA ASP A 351 22.18 -32.33 54.37
C ASP A 351 22.00 -31.93 52.90
N GLY A 352 22.97 -31.17 52.40
CA GLY A 352 23.08 -30.79 51.00
C GLY A 352 24.45 -30.15 50.73
N SER A 353 25.44 -31.01 50.50
CA SER A 353 26.82 -30.71 50.12
C SER A 353 26.93 -29.75 48.92
N ALA A 354 27.68 -28.67 49.07
CA ALA A 354 28.28 -27.94 47.94
C ALA A 354 29.65 -27.40 48.37
N SER A 355 30.66 -27.87 47.63
CA SER A 355 32.08 -27.55 47.72
C SER A 355 32.36 -26.04 47.64
N LYS A 356 33.13 -25.54 48.62
CA LYS A 356 33.83 -24.26 48.57
C LYS A 356 35.20 -24.50 47.93
N GLU A 357 35.48 -23.81 46.83
CA GLU A 357 36.85 -23.55 46.39
C GLU A 357 37.41 -22.41 47.25
N GLU A 358 38.53 -22.71 47.91
CA GLU A 358 39.29 -21.82 48.77
C GLU A 358 40.40 -21.19 47.94
N PHE A 359 40.43 -19.85 47.89
CA PHE A 359 41.44 -19.07 47.20
C PHE A 359 42.66 -18.91 48.11
N ASN A 360 43.79 -19.49 47.72
CA ASN A 360 45.05 -19.47 48.44
C ASN A 360 45.99 -18.41 47.82
N PRO A 361 46.41 -17.35 48.54
CA PRO A 361 47.32 -16.34 48.02
C PRO A 361 48.69 -16.47 48.68
N ASP A 362 49.54 -17.37 48.19
CA ASP A 362 50.97 -17.39 48.55
C ASP A 362 51.77 -18.00 47.39
N GLU A 363 52.28 -17.16 46.48
CA GLU A 363 53.44 -17.53 45.68
C GLU A 363 54.31 -16.28 45.40
N VAL A 364 55.17 -16.00 46.37
CA VAL A 364 56.34 -15.14 46.24
C VAL A 364 57.42 -15.97 45.55
N GLN A 365 57.72 -15.67 44.29
CA GLN A 365 58.85 -16.28 43.59
C GLN A 365 60.03 -15.31 43.55
N ASN A 366 61.01 -15.61 44.40
CA ASN A 366 62.38 -15.10 44.37
C ASN A 366 63.06 -15.48 43.04
N CYS A 367 63.73 -14.52 42.41
CA CYS A 367 64.76 -14.80 41.41
C CYS A 367 66.14 -14.59 42.02
N ASP A 368 66.89 -15.69 41.99
CA ASP A 368 68.21 -15.87 42.57
C ASP A 368 69.32 -15.36 41.65
N LYS A 369 70.44 -14.96 42.27
CA LYS A 369 71.64 -14.42 41.62
C LYS A 369 72.64 -15.53 41.31
N SER A 370 73.09 -15.63 40.06
CA SER A 370 74.45 -16.05 39.65
C SER A 370 74.52 -15.98 38.11
N ARG A 371 75.62 -15.73 37.39
CA ARG A 371 77.01 -15.30 37.65
C ARG A 371 77.68 -15.26 36.24
N MET A 372 78.44 -14.20 35.94
CA MET A 372 79.53 -14.07 34.93
C MET A 372 79.18 -14.38 33.46
N ASP A 373 79.81 -13.84 32.42
CA ASP A 373 80.66 -12.70 32.07
C ASP A 373 80.56 -12.66 30.52
N ASP A 374 80.80 -11.51 29.91
CA ASP A 374 81.38 -11.33 28.57
C ASP A 374 80.73 -10.20 27.74
N GLU A 375 81.65 -9.52 27.08
CA GLU A 375 81.65 -8.19 26.52
C GLU A 375 80.88 -8.04 25.20
N ASP A 376 80.69 -6.75 24.89
CA ASP A 376 80.58 -6.15 23.56
C ASP A 376 79.22 -6.03 22.83
N GLN A 377 78.81 -4.76 22.76
CA GLN A 377 78.33 -4.03 21.58
C GLN A 377 77.00 -4.46 20.93
N CYS A 378 75.93 -3.68 21.17
CA CYS A 378 75.54 -2.55 20.31
C CYS A 378 74.12 -2.06 20.61
N GLU A 379 74.01 -0.73 20.73
CA GLU A 379 72.87 0.13 20.36
C GLU A 379 71.44 -0.36 20.67
N ASN A 380 70.81 0.27 21.66
CA ASN A 380 69.44 0.75 21.51
C ASN A 380 69.16 1.93 22.45
N ASP A 381 69.00 3.10 21.84
CA ASP A 381 68.33 4.27 22.39
C ASP A 381 66.95 3.87 22.96
N PHE A 382 66.81 3.97 24.28
CA PHE A 382 65.49 4.05 24.91
C PHE A 382 65.47 5.30 25.78
N ASP A 383 65.22 6.42 25.11
CA ASP A 383 65.04 7.74 25.70
C ASP A 383 63.80 7.71 26.61
N THR A 384 64.05 7.80 27.91
CA THR A 384 63.03 7.85 28.96
C THR A 384 62.60 9.30 29.13
N THR A 385 61.73 9.79 28.25
CA THR A 385 61.17 11.14 28.38
C THR A 385 59.97 11.15 29.32
N ILE A 386 60.25 11.69 30.50
CA ILE A 386 59.35 12.33 31.47
C ILE A 386 58.17 13.04 30.77
N PHE A 387 56.97 12.44 30.80
CA PHE A 387 55.74 13.17 30.47
C PHE A 387 55.33 14.03 31.67
N LYS A 388 55.80 15.27 31.66
CA LYS A 388 55.29 16.35 32.50
C LYS A 388 53.77 16.44 32.36
N SER A 389 53.08 16.42 33.50
CA SER A 389 51.74 16.95 33.67
C SER A 389 51.76 18.46 33.39
N GLY A 390 51.51 18.84 32.14
CA GLY A 390 51.48 20.24 31.72
C GLY A 390 50.61 20.39 30.49
N ASN A 391 49.62 21.27 30.61
CA ASN A 391 48.60 21.63 29.61
C ASN A 391 47.45 20.63 29.45
N ALA A 392 46.43 20.82 30.28
CA ALA A 392 45.05 20.56 29.90
C ALA A 392 44.81 21.12 28.49
N SER A 393 44.77 20.21 27.51
CA SER A 393 44.52 20.49 26.11
C SER A 393 43.20 21.25 25.96
N LYS A 394 43.31 22.55 25.74
CA LYS A 394 42.18 23.45 25.46
C LYS A 394 41.66 23.35 24.03
N ASP A 395 42.32 22.60 23.13
CA ASP A 395 42.13 22.81 21.69
C ASP A 395 41.85 21.53 20.87
N PHE A 396 40.84 20.76 21.27
CA PHE A 396 40.03 20.01 20.30
C PHE A 396 38.54 20.23 20.54
N LEU A 397 38.17 21.48 20.80
CA LEU A 397 36.83 21.97 20.49
C LEU A 397 36.66 21.95 18.97
N ILE A 398 36.36 20.78 18.42
CA ILE A 398 35.91 20.62 17.03
C ILE A 398 34.80 21.65 16.83
N LYS A 399 35.06 22.66 15.99
CA LYS A 399 34.08 23.71 15.72
C LYS A 399 32.83 23.02 15.21
N SER A 400 31.66 23.45 15.71
CA SER A 400 30.38 22.81 15.36
C SER A 400 30.06 22.85 13.85
N SER A 401 30.86 23.57 13.04
CA SER A 401 30.80 23.65 11.58
C SER A 401 31.32 22.41 10.85
N ASP A 402 32.17 21.57 11.47
CA ASP A 402 33.01 20.61 10.74
C ASP A 402 32.38 19.22 10.54
N GLY A 403 31.05 19.12 10.71
CA GLY A 403 30.33 17.88 10.40
C GLY A 403 30.31 17.58 8.90
N PRO A 404 30.13 16.30 8.50
CA PRO A 404 29.98 15.92 7.10
C PRO A 404 28.80 16.66 6.43
N THR A 405 28.85 16.83 5.11
CA THR A 405 27.77 17.49 4.35
C THR A 405 26.50 16.63 4.31
N TYR A 406 25.33 17.24 4.13
CA TYR A 406 24.06 16.50 4.01
C TYR A 406 24.06 15.52 2.82
N SER A 407 24.71 15.88 1.71
CA SER A 407 24.87 14.98 0.55
C SER A 407 25.68 13.72 0.91
N TYR A 408 26.76 13.87 1.68
CA TYR A 408 27.54 12.71 2.17
C TYR A 408 26.70 11.83 3.09
N LEU A 409 25.98 12.42 4.04
CA LEU A 409 25.10 11.70 4.96
C LEU A 409 23.96 10.97 4.24
N CYS A 410 23.38 11.59 3.21
CA CYS A 410 22.36 10.98 2.36
C CYS A 410 22.88 9.76 1.62
N ARG A 411 24.04 9.88 0.93
CA ARG A 411 24.68 8.74 0.27
C ARG A 411 24.95 7.60 1.25
N MET A 412 25.53 7.91 2.40
CA MET A 412 25.76 6.94 3.48
C MET A 412 24.49 6.19 3.88
N LYS A 413 23.37 6.90 4.07
CA LYS A 413 22.10 6.28 4.44
C LYS A 413 21.43 5.50 3.31
N LEU A 414 21.56 5.94 2.07
CA LEU A 414 21.12 5.18 0.91
C LEU A 414 21.88 3.86 0.83
N TYR A 415 23.20 3.85 1.01
CA TYR A 415 23.98 2.62 1.07
C TYR A 415 23.56 1.71 2.23
N ASP A 416 23.34 2.25 3.43
CA ASP A 416 22.87 1.47 4.58
C ASP A 416 21.47 0.87 4.35
N THR A 417 20.60 1.59 3.63
CA THR A 417 19.21 1.18 3.39
C THR A 417 19.11 0.16 2.26
N TYR A 418 19.89 0.34 1.19
CA TYR A 418 19.89 -0.51 0.00
C TYR A 418 21.17 -1.34 -0.06
N GLY A 419 21.49 -2.08 1.02
CA GLY A 419 22.73 -2.87 1.13
C GLY A 419 22.99 -3.89 0.01
N PHE A 420 22.02 -4.13 -0.88
CA PHE A 420 22.18 -4.90 -2.13
C PHE A 420 22.90 -4.11 -3.24
N CYS A 421 22.88 -2.78 -3.21
CA CYS A 421 23.63 -1.90 -4.10
C CYS A 421 25.09 -1.69 -3.64
N CYS A 422 25.67 -2.65 -2.90
CA CYS A 422 27.09 -2.64 -2.58
C CYS A 422 27.87 -2.92 -3.87
N CYS A 423 28.02 -1.87 -4.67
CA CYS A 423 28.73 -1.83 -5.93
C CYS A 423 30.23 -1.96 -5.67
N CYS A 424 30.78 -3.14 -5.96
CA CYS A 424 32.16 -3.27 -6.41
C CYS A 424 32.47 -2.39 -7.64
N SER A 425 31.47 -1.77 -8.29
CA SER A 425 31.62 -0.88 -9.44
C SER A 425 31.68 0.62 -9.14
N LEU A 426 31.40 1.09 -7.90
CA LEU A 426 31.30 2.54 -7.61
C LEU A 426 32.07 3.02 -6.37
N CYS A 427 32.85 2.17 -5.68
CA CYS A 427 33.83 2.65 -4.69
C CYS A 427 35.05 3.19 -5.47
N PRO A 428 35.40 4.49 -5.36
CA PRO A 428 36.68 5.01 -5.87
C PRO A 428 37.90 4.38 -5.15
N CYS A 429 37.62 3.59 -4.12
CA CYS A 429 38.49 2.95 -3.15
C CYS A 429 38.80 1.49 -3.49
N CYS A 430 38.63 1.04 -4.74
CA CYS A 430 38.98 -0.31 -5.18
C CYS A 430 40.48 -0.59 -5.00
N CYS A 431 40.84 -0.96 -3.77
CA CYS A 431 42.03 -1.73 -3.45
C CYS A 431 41.97 -3.02 -4.27
N LYS A 432 43.02 -3.30 -5.04
CA LYS A 432 43.19 -4.57 -5.78
C LYS A 432 43.26 -5.82 -4.87
N ASP A 433 43.28 -5.63 -3.55
CA ASP A 433 43.41 -6.71 -2.58
C ASP A 433 42.11 -6.93 -1.80
N VAL A 434 41.42 -8.02 -2.15
CA VAL A 434 40.18 -8.51 -1.53
C VAL A 434 40.35 -8.74 -0.02
N LYS A 435 41.56 -9.09 0.45
CA LYS A 435 41.83 -9.37 1.86
C LYS A 435 41.98 -8.08 2.67
N ALA A 436 42.63 -7.05 2.12
CA ALA A 436 42.75 -5.74 2.77
C ALA A 436 41.39 -5.02 2.87
N HIS A 437 40.53 -5.20 1.86
CA HIS A 437 39.19 -4.60 1.85
C HIS A 437 38.28 -5.18 2.94
N LYS A 438 38.30 -6.51 3.13
CA LYS A 438 37.54 -7.17 4.19
C LYS A 438 37.93 -6.64 5.56
N LYS A 439 39.24 -6.45 5.81
CA LYS A 439 39.75 -5.90 7.07
C LYS A 439 39.35 -4.44 7.29
N CYS A 440 39.40 -3.60 6.25
CA CYS A 440 39.01 -2.19 6.34
C CYS A 440 37.50 -1.99 6.62
N CYS A 441 36.66 -2.85 6.03
CA CYS A 441 35.21 -2.82 6.24
C CYS A 441 34.77 -3.51 7.54
N ASP A 442 35.48 -4.55 8.00
CA ASP A 442 35.13 -5.30 9.22
C ASP A 442 35.64 -4.63 10.51
N ASP A 443 36.83 -4.01 10.52
CA ASP A 443 37.49 -3.58 11.77
C ASP A 443 36.91 -2.28 12.39
N ASN A 444 36.21 -1.43 11.64
CA ASN A 444 35.85 -0.08 12.13
C ASN A 444 34.35 0.19 12.33
N ARG A 445 33.43 -0.75 12.06
CA ARG A 445 31.99 -0.43 12.07
C ARG A 445 31.01 -1.46 12.61
N ILE A 446 31.42 -2.67 12.98
CA ILE A 446 30.45 -3.74 13.25
C ILE A 446 30.37 -4.04 14.75
N HIS A 447 29.26 -3.65 15.38
CA HIS A 447 28.95 -4.08 16.74
C HIS A 447 28.78 -5.61 16.80
N PRO A 448 29.17 -6.28 17.91
CA PRO A 448 29.07 -7.75 18.05
C PRO A 448 27.67 -8.32 17.82
N MET A 449 26.61 -7.57 18.16
CA MET A 449 25.22 -7.97 17.90
C MET A 449 24.86 -7.95 16.40
N ASP A 450 25.44 -7.03 15.64
CA ASP A 450 25.27 -7.01 14.19
C ASP A 450 26.02 -8.19 13.54
N GLN A 451 27.09 -8.69 14.15
CA GLN A 451 27.77 -9.92 13.66
C GLN A 451 26.90 -11.17 13.85
N ILE A 452 26.21 -11.33 14.99
CA ILE A 452 25.31 -12.48 15.23
C ILE A 452 24.15 -12.48 14.23
N LYS A 453 23.55 -11.32 13.94
CA LYS A 453 22.50 -11.21 12.92
C LYS A 453 23.05 -11.39 11.50
N LYS A 454 24.23 -10.84 11.19
CA LYS A 454 24.84 -10.96 9.86
C LYS A 454 25.20 -12.40 9.49
N ASN A 455 25.55 -13.24 10.46
CA ASN A 455 25.92 -14.64 10.20
C ASN A 455 24.71 -15.57 10.04
N ASN A 456 23.50 -15.17 10.46
CA ASN A 456 22.32 -15.99 10.26
C ASN A 456 21.61 -15.63 8.94
N TRP A 457 21.90 -16.41 7.92
CA TRP A 457 21.31 -16.27 6.57
C TRP A 457 19.78 -16.17 6.61
N CYS A 458 19.10 -16.93 7.47
CA CYS A 458 17.64 -16.90 7.57
C CYS A 458 17.12 -15.51 7.95
N TRP A 459 17.75 -14.82 8.90
CA TRP A 459 17.32 -13.47 9.29
C TRP A 459 17.48 -12.46 8.17
N ARG A 460 18.61 -12.52 7.43
CA ARG A 460 18.83 -11.66 6.26
C ARG A 460 17.80 -11.93 5.17
N PHE A 461 17.47 -13.19 4.95
CA PHE A 461 16.44 -13.60 4.01
C PHE A 461 15.06 -13.06 4.42
N PHE A 462 14.64 -13.23 5.68
CA PHE A 462 13.36 -12.71 6.18
C PHE A 462 13.27 -11.18 6.13
N ASP A 463 14.31 -10.46 6.53
CA ASP A 463 14.34 -8.99 6.44
C ASP A 463 14.28 -8.52 4.97
N GLY A 464 15.01 -9.21 4.08
CA GLY A 464 14.97 -8.96 2.64
C GLY A 464 13.58 -9.23 2.04
N MET A 465 12.96 -10.35 2.37
CA MET A 465 11.62 -10.72 1.92
C MET A 465 10.56 -9.73 2.41
N LYS A 466 10.64 -9.33 3.69
CA LYS A 466 9.74 -8.30 4.25
C LYS A 466 9.85 -6.99 3.48
N LEU A 467 11.07 -6.55 3.21
CA LEU A 467 11.33 -5.31 2.47
C LEU A 467 10.83 -5.41 1.02
N PHE A 468 11.09 -6.53 0.35
CA PHE A 468 10.61 -6.82 -0.99
C PHE A 468 9.08 -6.79 -1.05
N LEU A 469 8.40 -7.55 -0.17
CA LEU A 469 6.93 -7.56 -0.10
C LEU A 469 6.36 -6.17 0.18
N TRP A 470 7.01 -5.37 1.03
CA TRP A 470 6.59 -3.99 1.29
C TRP A 470 6.68 -3.11 0.04
N TYR A 471 7.76 -3.22 -0.73
CA TYR A 471 7.92 -2.48 -1.99
C TYR A 471 6.95 -2.95 -3.06
N CYS A 472 6.74 -4.26 -3.22
CA CYS A 472 5.73 -4.80 -4.13
C CYS A 472 4.34 -4.30 -3.78
N LEU A 473 3.98 -4.33 -2.50
CA LEU A 473 2.69 -3.83 -2.03
C LEU A 473 2.56 -2.33 -2.28
N SER A 474 3.58 -1.53 -1.94
CA SER A 474 3.58 -0.09 -2.20
C SER A 474 3.44 0.21 -3.71
N ALA A 475 4.19 -0.49 -4.56
CA ALA A 475 4.11 -0.34 -6.02
C ALA A 475 2.73 -0.72 -6.55
N PHE A 476 2.10 -1.77 -6.01
CA PHE A 476 0.75 -2.17 -6.35
C PHE A 476 -0.27 -1.08 -6.00
N PHE A 477 -0.25 -0.53 -4.78
CA PHE A 477 -1.15 0.55 -4.37
C PHE A 477 -0.93 1.84 -5.17
N LEU A 478 0.32 2.16 -5.54
CA LEU A 478 0.62 3.27 -6.43
C LEU A 478 0.03 3.03 -7.83
N TYR A 479 0.19 1.82 -8.37
CA TYR A 479 -0.41 1.43 -9.65
C TYR A 479 -1.93 1.60 -9.62
N LEU A 480 -2.61 1.10 -8.58
CA LEU A 480 -4.06 1.27 -8.43
C LEU A 480 -4.48 2.75 -8.37
N THR A 481 -3.70 3.59 -7.68
CA THR A 481 -3.95 5.04 -7.61
C THR A 481 -3.88 5.68 -9.00
N VAL A 482 -2.83 5.35 -9.77
CA VAL A 482 -2.63 5.88 -11.13
C VAL A 482 -3.75 5.41 -12.06
N VAL A 483 -4.11 4.12 -12.01
CA VAL A 483 -5.20 3.56 -12.82
C VAL A 483 -6.52 4.26 -12.51
N ASN A 484 -6.86 4.46 -11.24
CA ASN A 484 -8.10 5.14 -10.87
C ASN A 484 -8.12 6.60 -11.33
N CYS A 485 -7.02 7.36 -11.19
CA CYS A 485 -6.94 8.73 -11.71
C CYS A 485 -7.09 8.77 -13.23
N GLY A 486 -6.42 7.87 -13.95
CA GLY A 486 -6.51 7.77 -15.41
C GLY A 486 -7.91 7.39 -15.88
N ALA A 487 -8.53 6.42 -15.23
CA ALA A 487 -9.87 5.94 -15.56
C ALA A 487 -10.92 7.03 -15.31
N THR A 488 -10.87 7.73 -14.18
CA THR A 488 -11.78 8.87 -13.91
C THR A 488 -11.62 9.97 -14.96
N THR A 489 -10.39 10.30 -15.35
CA THR A 489 -10.14 11.30 -16.40
C THR A 489 -10.77 10.87 -17.73
N GLN A 490 -10.59 9.60 -18.13
CA GLN A 490 -11.23 9.07 -19.34
C GLN A 490 -12.76 9.04 -19.23
N GLN A 491 -13.32 8.66 -18.08
CA GLN A 491 -14.78 8.64 -17.86
C GLN A 491 -15.40 10.03 -18.04
N MET A 492 -14.71 11.10 -17.60
CA MET A 492 -15.16 12.47 -17.86
C MET A 492 -15.20 12.79 -19.35
N VAL A 493 -14.20 12.37 -20.13
CA VAL A 493 -14.16 12.56 -21.58
C VAL A 493 -15.27 11.75 -22.27
N VAL A 494 -15.50 10.51 -21.85
CA VAL A 494 -16.59 9.67 -22.36
C VAL A 494 -17.94 10.36 -22.13
N ARG A 495 -18.23 10.80 -20.90
CA ARG A 495 -19.50 11.49 -20.56
C ARG A 495 -19.75 12.73 -21.44
N GLN A 496 -18.71 13.46 -21.82
CA GLN A 496 -18.82 14.64 -22.68
C GLN A 496 -19.13 14.30 -24.15
N ASN A 497 -18.76 13.10 -24.62
CA ASN A 497 -18.92 12.68 -26.01
C ASN A 497 -20.08 11.69 -26.21
N LEU A 498 -20.53 11.03 -25.14
CA LEU A 498 -21.51 9.94 -25.22
C LEU A 498 -22.82 10.36 -25.90
N ASN A 499 -23.40 11.49 -25.52
CA ASN A 499 -24.65 11.96 -26.13
C ASN A 499 -24.48 12.26 -27.63
N LYS A 500 -23.38 12.91 -28.02
CA LYS A 500 -23.09 13.23 -29.42
C LYS A 500 -22.89 11.98 -30.25
N ALA A 501 -22.16 11.00 -29.69
CA ALA A 501 -21.99 9.71 -30.33
C ALA A 501 -23.33 8.97 -30.46
N PHE A 502 -24.19 9.01 -29.44
CA PHE A 502 -25.52 8.38 -29.51
C PHE A 502 -26.43 9.03 -30.54
N GLU A 503 -26.45 10.36 -30.64
CA GLU A 503 -27.20 11.09 -31.67
C GLU A 503 -26.72 10.71 -33.08
N PHE A 504 -25.41 10.50 -33.25
CA PHE A 504 -24.84 10.05 -34.52
C PHE A 504 -25.14 8.59 -34.84
N LEU A 505 -24.98 7.70 -33.85
CA LEU A 505 -25.13 6.26 -33.99
C LEU A 505 -26.61 5.84 -34.11
N TYR A 506 -27.50 6.59 -33.48
CA TYR A 506 -28.94 6.34 -33.38
C TYR A 506 -29.73 7.62 -33.67
N PRO A 507 -29.67 8.12 -34.92
CA PRO A 507 -30.40 9.32 -35.29
C PRO A 507 -31.91 9.08 -35.19
N VAL A 508 -32.70 10.16 -35.22
CA VAL A 508 -34.18 10.08 -35.07
C VAL A 508 -34.81 9.19 -36.13
N ASP A 509 -34.22 9.14 -37.32
CA ASP A 509 -34.59 8.31 -38.47
C ASP A 509 -33.82 6.99 -38.52
N TYR A 510 -33.20 6.50 -37.44
CA TYR A 510 -32.42 5.26 -37.43
C TYR A 510 -33.15 4.04 -38.02
N HIS A 511 -34.48 4.02 -37.93
CA HIS A 511 -35.34 2.94 -38.44
C HIS A 511 -35.89 3.18 -39.84
N THR A 512 -35.75 4.38 -40.41
CA THR A 512 -36.36 4.76 -41.71
C THR A 512 -35.40 5.42 -42.68
N GLY A 513 -34.24 5.89 -42.21
CA GLY A 513 -33.20 6.54 -42.98
C GLY A 513 -32.40 5.54 -43.83
N PRO A 514 -31.09 5.77 -44.03
CA PRO A 514 -30.32 4.92 -44.93
C PRO A 514 -30.40 3.45 -44.55
N MET A 515 -30.38 2.55 -45.53
CA MET A 515 -30.52 1.10 -45.33
C MET A 515 -29.53 0.34 -46.21
N CYS A 516 -29.10 -0.83 -45.75
CA CYS A 516 -28.37 -1.80 -46.56
C CYS A 516 -29.27 -3.00 -46.86
N GLY A 517 -29.42 -3.34 -48.14
CA GLY A 517 -30.28 -4.42 -48.59
C GLY A 517 -29.57 -5.39 -49.53
N TRP A 518 -30.08 -6.62 -49.65
CA TRP A 518 -29.72 -7.55 -50.73
C TRP A 518 -30.88 -7.80 -51.69
N SER A 519 -30.57 -8.18 -52.93
CA SER A 519 -31.58 -8.64 -53.89
C SER A 519 -32.09 -10.05 -53.55
N GLU A 520 -31.19 -10.92 -53.09
CA GLU A 520 -31.49 -12.29 -52.65
C GLU A 520 -30.62 -12.66 -51.44
N PRO A 521 -31.12 -13.46 -50.47
CA PRO A 521 -30.36 -13.90 -49.30
C PRO A 521 -29.43 -15.06 -49.65
N ASN A 522 -28.50 -14.87 -50.59
CA ASN A 522 -27.46 -15.83 -50.97
C ASN A 522 -26.14 -15.13 -51.34
N GLU A 523 -25.06 -15.90 -51.51
CA GLU A 523 -23.72 -15.37 -51.84
C GLU A 523 -23.67 -14.62 -53.19
N SER A 524 -24.60 -14.91 -54.11
CA SER A 524 -24.70 -14.26 -55.42
C SER A 524 -25.63 -13.03 -55.41
N GLY A 525 -26.30 -12.75 -54.29
CA GLY A 525 -27.18 -11.60 -54.13
C GLY A 525 -26.38 -10.30 -54.22
N ASP A 526 -26.93 -9.33 -54.93
CA ASP A 526 -26.36 -7.98 -55.01
C ASP A 526 -26.66 -7.25 -53.70
N ILE A 527 -25.66 -6.58 -53.12
CA ILE A 527 -25.78 -5.86 -51.84
C ILE A 527 -25.53 -4.39 -52.10
N GLN A 528 -26.52 -3.55 -51.80
CA GLN A 528 -26.44 -2.12 -52.05
C GLN A 528 -27.09 -1.30 -50.94
N SER A 529 -26.70 -0.03 -50.89
CA SER A 529 -27.29 0.93 -49.96
C SER A 529 -28.41 1.72 -50.61
N PHE A 530 -29.35 2.16 -49.78
CA PHE A 530 -30.49 2.99 -50.14
C PHE A 530 -30.57 4.15 -49.14
N ASP A 531 -31.15 5.29 -49.56
CA ASP A 531 -31.27 6.46 -48.68
C ASP A 531 -32.41 6.33 -47.68
N SER A 532 -33.36 5.42 -47.92
CA SER A 532 -34.52 5.17 -47.07
C SER A 532 -35.00 3.72 -47.13
N LEU A 533 -35.78 3.31 -46.13
CA LEU A 533 -36.48 2.01 -46.13
C LEU A 533 -37.44 1.89 -47.31
N GLU A 534 -38.13 2.97 -47.66
CA GLU A 534 -39.09 3.03 -48.75
C GLU A 534 -38.41 2.79 -50.11
N GLU A 535 -37.22 3.36 -50.32
CA GLU A 535 -36.45 3.17 -51.55
C GLU A 535 -35.94 1.73 -51.68
N LEU A 536 -35.46 1.14 -50.58
CA LEU A 536 -35.07 -0.27 -50.52
C LEU A 536 -36.24 -1.18 -50.92
N GLN A 537 -37.42 -0.94 -50.36
CA GLN A 537 -38.63 -1.70 -50.67
C GLN A 537 -39.08 -1.50 -52.12
N ALA A 538 -39.00 -0.27 -52.64
CA ALA A 538 -39.34 0.05 -54.02
C ALA A 538 -38.41 -0.64 -55.04
N ALA A 539 -37.14 -0.85 -54.66
CA ALA A 539 -36.17 -1.60 -55.46
C ALA A 539 -36.35 -3.13 -55.38
N ASN A 540 -37.30 -3.63 -54.59
CA ASN A 540 -37.52 -5.06 -54.32
C ASN A 540 -36.30 -5.74 -53.67
N TYR A 541 -35.61 -5.02 -52.78
CA TYR A 541 -34.53 -5.55 -51.94
C TYR A 541 -35.09 -5.94 -50.57
N SER A 542 -34.41 -6.87 -49.89
CA SER A 542 -34.70 -7.21 -48.50
C SER A 542 -33.71 -6.51 -47.58
N LEU A 543 -34.20 -5.99 -46.45
CA LEU A 543 -33.37 -5.27 -45.48
C LEU A 543 -32.40 -6.23 -44.77
N ILE A 544 -31.10 -5.92 -44.85
CA ILE A 544 -30.03 -6.60 -44.12
C ILE A 544 -29.83 -5.92 -42.77
N HIS A 545 -29.59 -4.61 -42.78
CA HIS A 545 -29.33 -3.83 -41.59
C HIS A 545 -29.65 -2.36 -41.79
N CYS A 546 -29.97 -1.66 -40.70
CA CYS A 546 -30.17 -0.21 -40.70
C CYS A 546 -28.86 0.51 -41.07
N GLY A 547 -28.92 1.66 -41.73
CA GLY A 547 -27.82 2.49 -42.25
C GLY A 547 -27.12 1.96 -43.52
N TYR A 548 -26.24 2.76 -44.15
CA TYR A 548 -25.44 2.39 -45.33
C TYR A 548 -24.61 1.11 -45.15
N CYS A 549 -24.43 0.36 -46.25
CA CYS A 549 -23.50 -0.76 -46.33
C CYS A 549 -22.05 -0.27 -46.14
N GLY A 550 -21.22 -1.11 -45.54
CA GLY A 550 -19.78 -0.87 -45.35
C GLY A 550 -18.96 -2.12 -45.67
N GLU A 551 -17.71 -2.13 -45.22
CA GLU A 551 -16.77 -3.22 -45.53
C GLU A 551 -17.21 -4.57 -44.97
N CYS A 552 -17.92 -4.59 -43.83
CA CYS A 552 -18.45 -5.81 -43.22
C CYS A 552 -19.84 -6.22 -43.76
N SER A 553 -20.39 -5.53 -44.77
CA SER A 553 -21.72 -5.82 -45.32
C SER A 553 -21.70 -6.88 -46.43
N ASN A 554 -20.59 -7.59 -46.63
CA ASN A 554 -20.52 -8.70 -47.59
C ASN A 554 -21.03 -10.03 -47.00
N TRP A 555 -21.37 -10.99 -47.85
CA TRP A 555 -21.97 -12.27 -47.45
C TRP A 555 -21.18 -13.02 -46.37
N ASN A 556 -19.85 -13.11 -46.51
CA ASN A 556 -18.99 -13.80 -45.56
C ASN A 556 -19.05 -13.14 -44.17
N ASP A 557 -18.88 -11.82 -44.11
CA ASP A 557 -18.83 -11.12 -42.83
C ASP A 557 -20.20 -11.03 -42.15
N LEU A 558 -21.29 -10.92 -42.91
CA LEU A 558 -22.66 -11.05 -42.37
C LEU A 558 -22.87 -12.42 -41.71
N SER A 559 -22.41 -13.50 -42.37
CA SER A 559 -22.43 -14.86 -41.80
C SER A 559 -21.60 -14.95 -40.52
N LYS A 560 -20.40 -14.34 -40.48
CA LYS A 560 -19.57 -14.28 -39.27
C LYS A 560 -20.23 -13.48 -38.15
N GLN A 561 -20.87 -12.35 -38.41
CA GLN A 561 -21.61 -11.58 -37.40
C GLN A 561 -22.71 -12.42 -36.73
N TRP A 562 -23.37 -13.30 -37.48
CA TRP A 562 -24.38 -14.22 -36.94
C TRP A 562 -23.76 -15.43 -36.21
N THR A 563 -22.83 -16.13 -36.83
CA THR A 563 -22.26 -17.38 -36.30
C THR A 563 -21.41 -17.17 -35.06
N THR A 564 -20.78 -15.99 -34.93
CA THR A 564 -19.96 -15.60 -33.76
C THR A 564 -20.73 -14.82 -32.69
N ARG A 565 -22.05 -14.62 -32.85
CA ARG A 565 -22.85 -13.68 -32.04
C ARG A 565 -22.79 -13.88 -30.52
N THR A 566 -22.45 -15.07 -30.05
CA THR A 566 -22.38 -15.42 -28.62
C THR A 566 -20.99 -15.30 -28.01
N PHE A 567 -19.94 -15.04 -28.80
CA PHE A 567 -18.56 -14.98 -28.31
C PHE A 567 -17.67 -13.93 -28.98
N LEU A 568 -18.14 -13.24 -30.02
CA LEU A 568 -17.33 -12.27 -30.78
C LEU A 568 -16.75 -11.18 -29.88
N ALA A 569 -17.49 -10.66 -28.91
CA ALA A 569 -16.99 -9.60 -28.04
C ALA A 569 -15.80 -10.09 -27.19
N GLU A 570 -15.87 -11.33 -26.71
CA GLU A 570 -14.78 -11.93 -25.93
C GLU A 570 -13.53 -12.20 -26.79
N VAL A 571 -13.72 -12.68 -28.03
CA VAL A 571 -12.60 -13.02 -28.93
C VAL A 571 -11.95 -11.76 -29.52
N SER A 572 -12.73 -10.79 -29.98
CA SER A 572 -12.20 -9.49 -30.46
C SER A 572 -11.42 -8.78 -29.35
N LYS A 573 -11.91 -8.82 -28.10
CA LYS A 573 -11.14 -8.32 -26.95
C LYS A 573 -9.78 -9.00 -26.77
N LYS A 574 -9.66 -10.31 -27.03
CA LYS A 574 -8.35 -11.01 -27.02
C LYS A 574 -7.46 -10.54 -28.17
N CYS A 575 -8.04 -10.19 -29.32
CA CYS A 575 -7.32 -9.57 -30.43
C CYS A 575 -6.82 -8.16 -30.05
N ALA A 576 -7.68 -7.32 -29.49
CA ALA A 576 -7.32 -6.00 -28.97
C ALA A 576 -6.19 -6.08 -27.92
N GLN A 577 -6.20 -7.08 -27.03
CA GLN A 577 -5.15 -7.28 -26.04
C GLN A 577 -3.76 -7.53 -26.66
N LYS A 578 -3.67 -8.08 -27.88
CA LYS A 578 -2.38 -8.23 -28.57
C LYS A 578 -1.71 -6.87 -28.79
N SER A 579 -2.48 -5.82 -29.00
CA SER A 579 -1.95 -4.46 -29.13
C SER A 579 -1.33 -3.92 -27.83
N LEU A 580 -1.76 -4.40 -26.65
CA LEU A 580 -1.24 -3.95 -25.35
C LEU A 580 0.16 -4.51 -25.06
N PHE A 581 0.49 -5.69 -25.60
CA PHE A 581 1.75 -6.39 -25.31
C PHE A 581 2.74 -6.36 -26.48
N GLY A 582 2.74 -5.26 -27.24
CA GLY A 582 3.72 -5.01 -28.31
C GLY A 582 3.30 -5.48 -29.70
N GLY A 583 2.10 -6.03 -29.88
CA GLY A 583 1.51 -6.24 -31.21
C GLY A 583 1.18 -4.91 -31.89
N GLY A 584 1.53 -4.79 -33.18
CA GLY A 584 1.11 -3.68 -34.03
C GLY A 584 -0.27 -3.90 -34.66
N VAL A 585 -0.62 -3.03 -35.61
CA VAL A 585 -1.85 -3.12 -36.43
C VAL A 585 -2.00 -4.52 -37.04
N ASP A 586 -0.94 -5.00 -37.70
CA ASP A 586 -0.93 -6.30 -38.39
C ASP A 586 -1.26 -7.49 -37.47
N ALA A 587 -0.80 -7.45 -36.21
CA ALA A 587 -1.03 -8.55 -35.26
C ALA A 587 -2.48 -8.61 -34.77
N VAL A 588 -3.14 -7.46 -34.71
CA VAL A 588 -4.55 -7.32 -34.34
C VAL A 588 -5.43 -7.69 -35.54
N GLN A 589 -5.12 -7.17 -36.73
CA GLN A 589 -5.83 -7.49 -37.96
C GLN A 589 -5.76 -8.98 -38.29
N ALA A 590 -4.56 -9.57 -38.27
CA ALA A 590 -4.40 -11.01 -38.48
C ALA A 590 -5.13 -11.86 -37.41
N CYS A 591 -5.42 -11.29 -36.24
CA CYS A 591 -6.25 -11.97 -35.23
C CYS A 591 -7.74 -11.94 -35.62
N ASN A 592 -8.23 -10.82 -36.13
CA ASN A 592 -9.60 -10.64 -36.60
C ASN A 592 -9.89 -11.42 -37.90
N GLU A 593 -8.88 -11.60 -38.75
CA GLU A 593 -8.94 -12.45 -39.94
C GLU A 593 -8.89 -13.96 -39.61
N ALA A 594 -8.37 -14.33 -38.43
CA ALA A 594 -8.23 -15.72 -38.03
C ALA A 594 -9.52 -16.28 -37.40
N GLU A 595 -9.71 -17.60 -37.50
CA GLU A 595 -10.76 -18.29 -36.75
C GLU A 595 -10.53 -18.15 -35.24
N PRO A 596 -11.60 -17.97 -34.43
CA PRO A 596 -13.00 -18.17 -34.80
C PRO A 596 -13.74 -16.93 -35.33
N ILE A 597 -13.07 -15.79 -35.53
CA ILE A 597 -13.70 -14.58 -36.08
C ILE A 597 -13.83 -14.71 -37.60
N GLY A 598 -12.70 -14.85 -38.29
CA GLY A 598 -12.67 -15.14 -39.73
C GLY A 598 -13.26 -14.03 -40.61
N PHE A 599 -13.09 -12.75 -40.23
CA PHE A 599 -13.52 -11.64 -41.07
C PHE A 599 -12.68 -11.54 -42.34
N THR A 600 -13.25 -10.99 -43.40
CA THR A 600 -12.48 -10.55 -44.56
C THR A 600 -11.50 -9.46 -44.17
N SER A 601 -10.45 -9.25 -44.99
CA SER A 601 -9.38 -8.31 -44.64
C SER A 601 -9.87 -6.88 -44.45
N SER A 602 -10.82 -6.40 -45.27
CA SER A 602 -11.35 -5.04 -45.12
C SER A 602 -12.25 -4.88 -43.89
N CYS A 603 -13.08 -5.86 -43.57
CA CYS A 603 -13.85 -5.84 -42.33
C CYS A 603 -12.93 -5.96 -41.09
N ALA A 604 -11.91 -6.81 -41.14
CA ALA A 604 -10.92 -6.96 -40.08
C ALA A 604 -10.11 -5.67 -39.86
N GLU A 605 -9.84 -4.89 -40.93
CA GLU A 605 -9.25 -3.56 -40.83
C GLU A 605 -10.15 -2.59 -40.05
N CYS A 606 -11.46 -2.52 -40.36
CA CYS A 606 -12.40 -1.68 -39.59
C CYS A 606 -12.39 -2.01 -38.09
N TRP A 607 -12.45 -3.29 -37.73
CA TRP A 607 -12.36 -3.74 -36.33
C TRP A 607 -11.00 -3.43 -35.70
N THR A 608 -9.91 -3.56 -36.46
CA THR A 608 -8.56 -3.25 -35.97
C THR A 608 -8.41 -1.76 -35.66
N VAL A 609 -8.94 -0.90 -36.52
CA VAL A 609 -8.94 0.56 -36.30
C VAL A 609 -9.73 0.90 -35.03
N ASP A 610 -10.90 0.30 -34.85
CA ASP A 610 -11.75 0.45 -33.67
C ASP A 610 -11.02 -0.01 -32.39
N GLU A 611 -10.45 -1.21 -32.38
CA GLU A 611 -9.73 -1.75 -31.23
C GLU A 611 -8.49 -0.91 -30.86
N LEU A 612 -7.78 -0.35 -31.85
CA LEU A 612 -6.65 0.56 -31.62
C LEU A 612 -7.10 1.94 -31.14
N CYS A 613 -8.25 2.43 -31.63
CA CYS A 613 -8.91 3.61 -31.09
C CYS A 613 -9.30 3.39 -29.61
N ALA A 614 -9.93 2.26 -29.29
CA ALA A 614 -10.31 1.91 -27.93
C ALA A 614 -9.08 1.78 -27.02
N LYS A 615 -7.98 1.17 -27.49
CA LYS A 615 -6.70 1.18 -26.76
C LYS A 615 -6.23 2.60 -26.49
N LYS A 616 -6.31 3.51 -27.46
CA LYS A 616 -5.83 4.89 -27.28
C LYS A 616 -6.70 5.68 -26.28
N ASN A 617 -8.02 5.50 -26.35
CA ASN A 617 -8.98 6.36 -25.70
C ASN A 617 -9.59 5.77 -24.41
N CYS A 618 -9.59 4.44 -24.26
CA CYS A 618 -10.27 3.69 -23.20
C CYS A 618 -9.35 2.81 -22.34
N PHE A 619 -8.02 2.90 -22.53
CA PHE A 619 -7.04 2.04 -21.82
C PHE A 619 -7.16 2.04 -20.29
N TRP A 620 -7.31 3.20 -19.66
CA TRP A 620 -7.37 3.27 -18.20
C TRP A 620 -8.69 2.74 -17.66
N ILE A 621 -9.81 3.00 -18.34
CA ILE A 621 -11.11 2.38 -18.04
C ILE A 621 -10.98 0.86 -18.13
N PHE A 622 -10.38 0.33 -19.19
CA PHE A 622 -10.14 -1.11 -19.35
C PHE A 622 -9.29 -1.71 -18.21
N LEU A 623 -8.20 -1.04 -17.82
CA LEU A 623 -7.39 -1.48 -16.68
C LEU A 623 -8.19 -1.47 -15.37
N GLN A 624 -9.00 -0.44 -15.13
CA GLN A 624 -9.87 -0.38 -13.96
C GLN A 624 -10.92 -1.50 -14.00
N SER A 625 -11.61 -1.69 -15.13
CA SER A 625 -12.58 -2.78 -15.34
C SER A 625 -11.96 -4.15 -15.04
N THR A 626 -10.66 -4.35 -15.34
CA THR A 626 -9.95 -5.60 -15.06
C THR A 626 -9.77 -5.84 -13.56
N LEU A 627 -9.54 -4.78 -12.79
CA LEU A 627 -9.38 -4.86 -11.33
C LEU A 627 -10.71 -5.11 -10.61
N ILE A 628 -11.80 -4.59 -11.14
CA ILE A 628 -13.15 -4.72 -10.56
C ILE A 628 -13.94 -5.91 -11.12
N ASN A 629 -13.31 -6.77 -11.94
CA ASN A 629 -13.96 -7.89 -12.64
C ASN A 629 -15.14 -7.49 -13.56
N ALA A 630 -15.16 -6.24 -14.04
CA ALA A 630 -16.23 -5.72 -14.90
C ALA A 630 -15.83 -5.65 -16.38
N VAL A 631 -14.78 -6.38 -16.80
CA VAL A 631 -14.34 -6.36 -18.21
C VAL A 631 -15.30 -7.11 -19.14
N SER A 632 -16.18 -7.94 -18.59
CA SER A 632 -17.29 -8.58 -19.30
C SER A 632 -18.59 -7.79 -19.17
N ASP A 633 -18.59 -6.66 -18.47
CA ASP A 633 -19.74 -5.79 -18.44
C ASP A 633 -19.80 -4.98 -19.73
N TYR A 634 -20.59 -5.50 -20.67
CA TYR A 634 -20.84 -4.88 -21.96
C TYR A 634 -22.12 -4.03 -21.95
N ARG A 635 -22.71 -3.72 -20.78
CA ARG A 635 -23.89 -2.85 -20.72
C ARG A 635 -23.50 -1.46 -21.24
N VAL A 636 -24.35 -0.94 -22.12
CA VAL A 636 -24.18 0.38 -22.72
C VAL A 636 -25.38 1.23 -22.29
N GLN A 637 -25.15 2.09 -21.29
CA GLN A 637 -26.18 2.97 -20.74
C GLN A 637 -25.62 4.40 -20.61
N LEU A 638 -26.50 5.41 -20.68
CA LEU A 638 -26.08 6.81 -20.57
C LEU A 638 -25.40 7.15 -19.22
N ASN A 639 -25.82 6.45 -18.16
CA ASN A 639 -25.39 6.72 -16.79
C ASN A 639 -24.27 5.79 -16.29
N ASP A 640 -23.90 4.77 -17.08
CA ASP A 640 -22.92 3.75 -16.69
C ASP A 640 -21.76 3.73 -17.68
N ILE A 641 -20.54 4.00 -17.21
CA ILE A 641 -19.37 4.12 -18.08
C ILE A 641 -18.57 2.82 -18.03
N THR A 642 -18.96 1.89 -18.89
CA THR A 642 -18.24 0.64 -19.14
C THR A 642 -17.16 0.81 -20.21
N SER A 643 -16.31 -0.20 -20.38
CA SER A 643 -15.36 -0.24 -21.51
C SER A 643 -16.11 -0.16 -22.85
N ALA A 644 -17.26 -0.82 -22.98
CA ALA A 644 -18.11 -0.74 -24.16
C ALA A 644 -18.69 0.68 -24.37
N THR A 645 -19.15 1.34 -23.30
CA THR A 645 -19.68 2.71 -23.41
C THR A 645 -18.60 3.71 -23.83
N CYS A 646 -17.36 3.51 -23.37
CA CYS A 646 -16.21 4.32 -23.82
C CYS A 646 -15.94 4.15 -25.31
N ASP A 647 -15.95 2.91 -25.79
CA ASP A 647 -15.75 2.55 -27.18
C ASP A 647 -16.81 3.19 -28.09
N GLU A 648 -18.09 3.06 -27.73
CA GLU A 648 -19.20 3.71 -28.46
C GLU A 648 -19.06 5.24 -28.52
N ALA A 649 -18.64 5.86 -27.41
CA ALA A 649 -18.55 7.30 -27.33
C ALA A 649 -17.38 7.89 -28.13
N LEU A 650 -16.26 7.16 -28.22
CA LEU A 650 -15.00 7.71 -28.71
C LEU A 650 -14.54 7.09 -30.04
N CYS A 651 -14.98 5.88 -30.37
CA CYS A 651 -14.54 5.12 -31.55
C CYS A 651 -15.71 4.72 -32.46
N GLY A 652 -16.90 4.52 -31.89
CA GLY A 652 -18.14 4.24 -32.62
C GLY A 652 -18.42 5.14 -33.85
N PRO A 653 -18.24 6.47 -33.78
CA PRO A 653 -18.49 7.36 -34.92
C PRO A 653 -17.60 7.10 -36.16
N GLU A 654 -16.42 6.52 -35.97
CA GLU A 654 -15.50 6.15 -37.06
C GLU A 654 -15.72 4.70 -37.50
N PHE A 655 -15.95 3.79 -36.53
CA PHE A 655 -16.15 2.37 -36.78
C PHE A 655 -17.43 2.07 -37.55
N VAL A 656 -18.57 2.63 -37.15
CA VAL A 656 -19.88 2.26 -37.71
C VAL A 656 -20.03 2.58 -39.21
N PRO A 657 -19.53 3.72 -39.72
CA PRO A 657 -19.50 3.96 -41.17
C PRO A 657 -18.58 2.99 -41.93
N CYS A 658 -17.43 2.61 -41.35
CA CYS A 658 -16.50 1.65 -41.96
C CYS A 658 -17.13 0.26 -42.03
N SER A 659 -17.63 -0.25 -40.90
CA SER A 659 -18.15 -1.61 -40.82
C SER A 659 -19.45 -1.77 -41.60
N GLY A 660 -20.35 -0.78 -41.54
CA GLY A 660 -21.73 -0.90 -42.03
C GLY A 660 -22.52 -1.90 -41.20
N ALA A 661 -22.28 -3.19 -41.43
CA ALA A 661 -22.90 -4.25 -40.66
C ALA A 661 -22.35 -4.31 -39.23
N THR A 662 -23.27 -4.36 -38.26
CA THR A 662 -22.99 -4.71 -36.86
C THR A 662 -24.16 -5.52 -36.33
N ARG A 663 -23.95 -6.38 -35.32
CA ARG A 663 -25.03 -7.21 -34.73
C ARG A 663 -26.26 -6.40 -34.34
N ARG A 664 -26.10 -5.20 -33.78
CA ARG A 664 -27.23 -4.31 -33.43
C ARG A 664 -27.98 -3.75 -34.65
N ARG A 665 -27.26 -3.38 -35.72
CA ARG A 665 -27.86 -2.86 -36.96
C ARG A 665 -28.55 -3.99 -37.74
N MET A 666 -28.13 -5.24 -37.54
CA MET A 666 -28.74 -6.46 -38.08
C MET A 666 -29.84 -7.04 -37.19
N ASN A 667 -30.17 -6.42 -36.05
CA ASN A 667 -31.14 -6.95 -35.08
C ASN A 667 -30.80 -8.35 -34.53
N ILE A 668 -29.51 -8.69 -34.47
CA ILE A 668 -29.02 -9.96 -33.93
C ILE A 668 -28.87 -9.83 -32.41
N LYS A 669 -29.56 -10.70 -31.67
CA LYS A 669 -29.31 -10.88 -30.24
C LYS A 669 -27.91 -11.48 -30.02
N SER A 670 -27.06 -10.73 -29.32
CA SER A 670 -25.66 -11.09 -29.09
C SER A 670 -25.33 -11.28 -27.59
N ASP A 671 -24.07 -11.57 -27.30
CA ASP A 671 -23.46 -11.53 -25.96
C ASP A 671 -23.47 -10.14 -25.30
N ILE A 672 -23.73 -9.08 -26.09
CA ILE A 672 -23.91 -7.72 -25.59
C ILE A 672 -25.39 -7.36 -25.65
N GLU A 673 -26.05 -7.31 -24.50
CA GLU A 673 -27.44 -6.87 -24.43
C GLU A 673 -27.56 -5.37 -24.77
N ARG A 674 -28.45 -5.05 -25.71
CA ARG A 674 -28.72 -3.68 -26.15
C ARG A 674 -30.20 -3.37 -26.00
N PRO A 675 -30.56 -2.13 -25.62
CA PRO A 675 -31.96 -1.72 -25.58
C PRO A 675 -32.55 -1.68 -26.99
N VAL A 676 -33.87 -1.89 -27.09
CA VAL A 676 -34.58 -2.04 -28.37
C VAL A 676 -34.39 -0.84 -29.31
N TYR A 677 -34.33 0.39 -28.78
CA TYR A 677 -34.15 1.59 -29.60
C TYR A 677 -32.76 1.66 -30.31
N GLN A 678 -31.78 0.86 -29.86
CA GLN A 678 -30.47 0.75 -30.52
C GLN A 678 -30.44 -0.38 -31.57
N GLN A 679 -31.53 -1.16 -31.71
CA GLN A 679 -31.62 -2.30 -32.60
C GLN A 679 -32.48 -1.96 -33.83
N CYS A 680 -32.14 -2.53 -34.99
CA CYS A 680 -32.88 -2.27 -36.22
C CYS A 680 -34.21 -3.04 -36.24
N ILE A 681 -35.31 -2.42 -35.81
CA ILE A 681 -36.59 -3.12 -35.57
C ILE A 681 -37.31 -3.62 -36.84
N HIS A 682 -37.00 -3.09 -38.02
CA HIS A 682 -37.62 -3.48 -39.30
C HIS A 682 -36.90 -4.63 -40.00
N GLN A 683 -35.86 -5.18 -39.37
CA GLN A 683 -35.11 -6.29 -39.94
C GLN A 683 -35.91 -7.58 -39.75
N ASP A 684 -36.42 -8.11 -40.87
CA ASP A 684 -37.29 -9.31 -40.91
C ASP A 684 -36.55 -10.58 -41.36
N ALA A 685 -35.26 -10.50 -41.72
CA ALA A 685 -34.53 -11.64 -42.22
C ALA A 685 -34.27 -12.67 -41.10
N ASP A 686 -34.67 -13.91 -41.35
CA ASP A 686 -34.39 -15.03 -40.45
C ASP A 686 -32.94 -15.49 -40.63
N TRP A 687 -32.03 -14.86 -39.89
CA TRP A 687 -30.60 -15.19 -39.90
C TRP A 687 -30.31 -16.67 -39.63
N SER A 688 -31.20 -17.35 -38.89
CA SER A 688 -31.05 -18.77 -38.61
C SER A 688 -31.31 -19.61 -39.86
N VAL A 689 -32.29 -19.25 -40.68
CA VAL A 689 -32.57 -19.93 -41.95
C VAL A 689 -31.48 -19.64 -42.98
N ILE A 690 -30.94 -18.42 -42.98
CA ILE A 690 -29.96 -17.96 -43.96
C ILE A 690 -28.56 -18.54 -43.68
N PHE A 691 -28.16 -18.62 -42.41
CA PHE A 691 -26.77 -18.95 -42.03
C PHE A 691 -26.60 -20.19 -41.15
N ASN A 692 -27.65 -20.78 -40.56
CA ASN A 692 -27.52 -22.07 -39.82
C ASN A 692 -27.71 -23.29 -40.73
N HIS A 693 -27.25 -23.23 -41.97
CA HIS A 693 -27.20 -24.44 -42.79
C HIS A 693 -26.25 -25.46 -42.13
N PRO A 694 -26.67 -26.73 -41.99
CA PRO A 694 -25.97 -27.76 -41.22
C PRO A 694 -24.58 -28.12 -41.74
#